data_AF-L8JH62-F1
#
_entry.id   AF-L8JH62-F1
#
_cell.length_a   1.000
_cell.length_b   1.000
_cell.length_c   1.000
_cell.angle_alpha   90.00
_cell.angle_beta   90.00
_cell.angle_gamma   90.00
#
_symmetry.space_group_name_H-M   'P 1'
#
loop_
_entity.id
_entity.type
_entity.pdbx_description
1 polymer ?
#
loop_
_entity_poly.entity_id
_entity_poly.type
_entity_poly.pdbx_seq_one_letter_code
_entity_poly.pdbx_strand_id
1 'polypeptide(L)'
;MRVYIGYYLLLISGLFLTACGGGSDEAPPAPQGEAAPVENEFRITVDTPEALLTSQRVVPGVISKAFALAQANLTEDNFAAVWLDDKGKILEQINITSWESQGDGTYVLKAQTNIRLNAVLLIDLFDTPEFTIGESLPTDVYLTPLADERLTVSLKSTLAYYALTQRVQLDESWGSFEEVIAEASRGKVFSALQDINNIADDFEATLIPKLGLENVRLSELISLSIVQSMTKGRMERFVTEQAAARADILSILNEGYWRLSSNNNNDGSGIMADKMEYDGQETKKTEYRWNKNGTDDISLTEFFTYLSGTTAFGTDDVKRQVLTNNDWVGLFDYLKVELATNASVVMADAALSANDNMGVTLEANFYPLVNKRMHNFLSSKEDHYITRYIKPDEFFQDGAFGFYFTWRPENETYLLCDNRNGSTACQVSPVNSPEASYTALEDVLTAASDVAFTIQDVNGFKIADNVIVEMINDNQLTLRYWVNIAADNWSVMEVSSWAPTQFAGKSIFRFDVPDVIKQLAVNYDFDQSNLFLVVDRGFINIGETLLDNSEFHYSGFNNGAKNQIFTVASRDNLPPFGVCNFGNTAQANESLFLNAVTECGGDERFTNQSINALIDQHLVQISEDGDISAMILRSNNSWEQYKNGRAVTGSRSWALTKEGYLKLIPDTSKPNDFDYWSLTSVDYSRNILAVKTYSSREENSNTSGDLIFTILTKEYAPDQLAACQILDSGWDQTTTSPITKRTLTEYEQQAATCKVIWEQRTPRFTEKLLIGQSGELSDDKALHFFGDSSRFLKLSDNFSGEFFLGKYVDSDGCGFNFDILWKLEEDGSLYYEAADGSMNERITMTDTDGLGFAIKAFNHQTRWTTDETLQFTGDEGEIWSDIVTLIDASSVPNVVPIEPPANSEPPTEEEQPAEGEPAPQGPPAGTILNDGQTCAFLNQQGE
;
A
#
# COMPACT_ATOMS: atom_id res chain seq x y z
N MET A 1 18.48 -59.78 -50.68
CA MET A 1 18.32 -58.42 -50.15
C MET A 1 19.50 -58.11 -49.22
N ARG A 2 20.75 -57.78 -49.59
CA ARG A 2 21.41 -57.34 -50.83
C ARG A 2 20.62 -56.33 -51.64
N VAL A 3 21.15 -55.11 -51.66
CA VAL A 3 21.04 -54.08 -52.71
C VAL A 3 19.67 -53.40 -52.74
N TYR A 4 19.59 -52.10 -52.40
CA TYR A 4 18.92 -51.08 -53.22
C TYR A 4 18.82 -49.66 -52.62
N ILE A 5 19.29 -49.36 -51.40
CA ILE A 5 19.26 -47.98 -50.88
C ILE A 5 20.61 -47.57 -50.26
N GLY A 6 21.70 -47.94 -50.94
CA GLY A 6 23.08 -47.56 -50.57
C GLY A 6 23.90 -46.99 -51.73
N TYR A 7 23.28 -46.75 -52.90
CA TYR A 7 24.00 -46.39 -54.12
C TYR A 7 23.45 -45.16 -54.87
N TYR A 8 22.51 -44.40 -54.30
CA TYR A 8 21.91 -43.24 -54.98
C TYR A 8 22.09 -41.87 -54.28
N LEU A 9 22.80 -41.80 -53.15
CA LEU A 9 22.99 -40.55 -52.39
C LEU A 9 24.45 -40.07 -52.27
N LEU A 10 25.37 -40.71 -53.00
CA LEU A 10 26.81 -40.37 -52.93
C LEU A 10 27.44 -39.95 -54.27
N LEU A 11 26.64 -39.60 -55.29
CA LEU A 11 27.21 -39.26 -56.61
C LEU A 11 26.60 -38.05 -57.34
N ILE A 12 25.75 -37.26 -56.69
CA ILE A 12 25.33 -35.97 -57.28
C ILE A 12 25.31 -34.91 -56.18
N SER A 13 25.99 -33.80 -56.44
CA SER A 13 26.05 -32.54 -55.68
C SER A 13 27.22 -32.34 -54.71
N GLY A 14 28.25 -33.19 -54.79
CA GLY A 14 29.64 -32.74 -54.69
C GLY A 14 30.07 -32.17 -56.05
N LEU A 15 29.45 -31.06 -56.47
CA LEU A 15 29.77 -30.32 -57.69
C LEU A 15 29.27 -28.90 -57.49
N PHE A 16 29.97 -28.11 -56.68
CA PHE A 16 30.29 -26.70 -56.95
C PHE A 16 31.35 -26.26 -55.93
N LEU A 17 32.42 -25.64 -56.44
CA LEU A 17 33.73 -25.36 -55.83
C LEU A 17 34.67 -26.58 -55.95
N THR A 18 35.65 -26.63 -56.86
CA THR A 18 36.54 -25.56 -57.34
C THR A 18 37.17 -25.92 -58.68
N ALA A 19 37.43 -24.91 -59.52
CA ALA A 19 38.31 -25.04 -60.68
C ALA A 19 39.75 -24.73 -60.26
N CYS A 20 40.64 -25.68 -60.56
CA CYS A 20 42.05 -25.54 -60.95
C CYS A 20 43.14 -25.13 -59.94
N GLY A 21 44.03 -26.11 -59.69
CA GLY A 21 45.49 -25.96 -59.52
C GLY A 21 45.94 -25.98 -58.06
N GLY A 22 46.87 -26.80 -57.57
CA GLY A 22 47.84 -27.75 -58.14
C GLY A 22 48.80 -28.06 -56.97
N GLY A 23 49.08 -29.33 -56.70
CA GLY A 23 49.60 -29.78 -55.40
C GLY A 23 51.09 -29.63 -55.13
N SER A 24 51.47 -29.81 -53.86
CA SER A 24 52.68 -30.52 -53.41
C SER A 24 52.65 -30.71 -51.88
N ASP A 25 52.75 -31.96 -51.43
CA ASP A 25 53.27 -32.48 -50.16
C ASP A 25 53.25 -31.58 -48.91
N GLU A 26 52.20 -31.68 -48.09
CA GLU A 26 52.29 -31.53 -46.64
C GLU A 26 51.40 -32.58 -45.95
N ALA A 27 51.84 -33.03 -44.77
CA ALA A 27 51.30 -34.11 -43.96
C ALA A 27 49.76 -34.07 -43.81
N PRO A 28 49.08 -35.20 -43.50
CA PRO A 28 47.65 -35.15 -43.15
C PRO A 28 47.43 -34.06 -42.09
N PRO A 29 46.41 -33.19 -42.26
CA PRO A 29 46.07 -32.24 -41.22
C PRO A 29 45.89 -33.04 -39.92
N ALA A 30 46.53 -32.58 -38.85
CA ALA A 30 46.20 -33.05 -37.52
C ALA A 30 44.67 -33.03 -37.36
N PRO A 31 44.07 -34.00 -36.64
CA PRO A 31 42.65 -33.90 -36.29
C PRO A 31 42.43 -32.49 -35.74
N GLN A 32 41.51 -31.73 -36.35
CA GLN A 32 41.08 -30.47 -35.78
C GLN A 32 40.71 -30.77 -34.33
N GLY A 33 41.49 -30.23 -33.41
CA GLY A 33 41.18 -30.29 -31.98
C GLY A 33 39.79 -29.73 -31.75
N GLU A 34 39.17 -30.11 -30.63
CA GLU A 34 37.98 -29.46 -30.11
C GLU A 34 38.05 -27.96 -30.40
N ALA A 35 37.03 -27.43 -31.07
CA ALA A 35 36.92 -26.00 -31.30
C ALA A 35 37.21 -25.31 -29.96
N ALA A 36 38.16 -24.38 -29.95
CA ALA A 36 38.52 -23.65 -28.74
C ALA A 36 37.22 -23.10 -28.10
N PRO A 37 37.06 -23.20 -26.77
CA PRO A 37 35.91 -22.62 -26.10
C PRO A 37 35.78 -21.17 -26.54
N VAL A 38 34.59 -20.76 -27.00
CA VAL A 38 34.39 -19.35 -27.34
C VAL A 38 34.37 -18.58 -26.02
N GLU A 39 35.41 -17.80 -25.80
CA GLU A 39 35.54 -16.91 -24.66
C GLU A 39 34.95 -15.55 -25.05
N ASN A 40 33.92 -15.10 -24.33
CA ASN A 40 33.34 -13.78 -24.49
C ASN A 40 33.58 -12.95 -23.23
N GLU A 41 33.71 -11.65 -23.43
CA GLU A 41 33.85 -10.65 -22.38
C GLU A 41 32.48 -10.04 -22.08
N PHE A 42 32.13 -9.99 -20.80
CA PHE A 42 30.90 -9.42 -20.27
C PHE A 42 31.24 -8.29 -19.32
N ARG A 43 30.57 -7.15 -19.49
CA ARG A 43 30.61 -6.02 -18.56
C ARG A 43 29.32 -6.04 -17.75
N ILE A 44 29.44 -6.29 -16.45
CA ILE A 44 28.30 -6.45 -15.54
C ILE A 44 28.27 -5.28 -14.59
N THR A 45 27.14 -4.59 -14.51
CA THR A 45 26.86 -3.60 -13.47
C THR A 45 25.95 -4.23 -12.44
N VAL A 46 26.37 -4.25 -11.18
CA VAL A 46 25.56 -4.80 -10.07
C VAL A 46 24.94 -3.66 -9.29
N ASP A 47 23.65 -3.44 -9.51
CA ASP A 47 22.87 -2.37 -8.92
C ASP A 47 21.70 -2.96 -8.10
N THR A 48 21.97 -3.17 -6.81
CA THR A 48 21.02 -3.80 -5.89
C THR A 48 20.59 -2.81 -4.81
N PRO A 49 19.30 -2.80 -4.41
CA PRO A 49 18.82 -1.93 -3.34
C PRO A 49 19.66 -2.05 -2.07
N GLU A 50 20.19 -0.93 -1.55
CA GLU A 50 21.02 -0.90 -0.33
C GLU A 50 20.35 -1.59 0.85
N ALA A 51 19.04 -1.40 0.97
CA ALA A 51 18.22 -1.92 2.04
C ALA A 51 18.27 -3.47 2.16
N LEU A 52 18.50 -4.20 1.05
CA LEU A 52 18.63 -5.67 1.10
C LEU A 52 19.96 -6.12 1.74
N LEU A 53 20.93 -5.22 1.86
CA LEU A 53 22.28 -5.52 2.31
C LEU A 53 22.47 -5.44 3.83
N THR A 54 21.49 -4.89 4.55
CA THR A 54 21.60 -4.61 6.00
C THR A 54 21.27 -5.82 6.87
N SER A 55 20.61 -6.86 6.32
CA SER A 55 20.16 -8.06 7.06
C SER A 55 21.28 -8.87 7.73
N GLN A 56 22.57 -8.55 7.46
CA GLN A 56 23.73 -9.20 8.11
C GLN A 56 24.82 -8.23 8.62
N ARG A 57 24.70 -6.91 8.45
CA ARG A 57 25.67 -5.94 8.99
C ARG A 57 25.06 -5.14 10.14
N VAL A 58 25.29 -5.59 11.38
CA VAL A 58 25.05 -4.77 12.58
C VAL A 58 26.10 -3.66 12.64
N VAL A 59 25.82 -2.52 12.02
CA VAL A 59 26.51 -1.25 12.32
C VAL A 59 25.45 -0.15 12.46
N PRO A 60 25.34 0.52 13.63
CA PRO A 60 24.33 1.55 13.84
C PRO A 60 24.78 2.87 13.18
N GLY A 61 23.97 3.42 12.27
CA GLY A 61 24.17 4.78 11.78
C GLY A 61 23.33 5.18 10.57
N VAL A 62 22.46 6.17 10.81
CA VAL A 62 21.87 7.14 9.86
C VAL A 62 20.98 6.56 8.74
N ILE A 63 19.70 6.92 8.81
CA ILE A 63 18.66 6.75 7.79
C ILE A 63 19.22 7.08 6.39
N SER A 64 19.37 6.08 5.52
CA SER A 64 19.74 6.29 4.13
C SER A 64 18.51 6.59 3.29
N LYS A 65 18.61 7.61 2.44
CA LYS A 65 17.64 7.83 1.37
C LYS A 65 17.87 6.74 0.33
N ALA A 66 16.78 6.15 -0.14
CA ALA A 66 16.73 5.16 -1.19
C ALA A 66 17.68 5.50 -2.35
N PHE A 67 18.78 4.78 -2.42
CA PHE A 67 19.53 4.54 -3.64
C PHE A 67 19.90 3.06 -3.65
N ALA A 68 19.77 2.40 -4.79
CA ALA A 68 20.54 1.19 -5.01
C ALA A 68 22.02 1.59 -4.95
N LEU A 69 22.83 0.81 -4.23
CA LEU A 69 24.27 1.03 -4.14
C LEU A 69 24.91 0.13 -5.18
N ALA A 70 25.77 0.70 -6.00
CA ALA A 70 26.77 -0.04 -6.76
C ALA A 70 27.49 -0.95 -5.77
N GLN A 71 27.39 -2.25 -5.99
CA GLN A 71 28.12 -3.20 -5.17
C GLN A 71 29.57 -3.15 -5.62
N ALA A 72 30.38 -2.20 -5.12
CA ALA A 72 31.74 -1.95 -5.57
C ALA A 72 32.79 -2.89 -4.95
N ASN A 73 32.40 -3.64 -3.91
CA ASN A 73 33.30 -4.45 -3.09
C ASN A 73 33.10 -5.97 -3.28
N LEU A 74 32.43 -6.40 -4.35
CA LEU A 74 32.32 -7.84 -4.64
C LEU A 74 33.68 -8.35 -5.11
N THR A 75 33.92 -9.62 -4.82
CA THR A 75 35.11 -10.37 -5.23
C THR A 75 34.73 -11.39 -6.29
N GLU A 76 35.72 -12.02 -6.93
CA GLU A 76 35.47 -13.10 -7.89
C GLU A 76 34.60 -14.23 -7.31
N ASP A 77 34.79 -14.56 -6.02
CA ASP A 77 34.06 -15.62 -5.32
C ASP A 77 32.54 -15.36 -5.21
N ASN A 78 32.10 -14.11 -5.39
CA ASN A 78 30.68 -13.73 -5.37
C ASN A 78 29.96 -14.05 -6.69
N PHE A 79 30.68 -14.46 -7.73
CA PHE A 79 30.14 -14.72 -9.06
C PHE A 79 30.26 -16.21 -9.40
N ALA A 80 29.17 -16.78 -9.89
CA ALA A 80 29.19 -18.07 -10.55
C ALA A 80 28.37 -17.99 -11.84
N ALA A 81 28.72 -18.78 -12.85
CA ALA A 81 27.95 -18.83 -14.08
C ALA A 81 27.54 -20.28 -14.36
N VAL A 82 26.31 -20.49 -14.81
CA VAL A 82 25.73 -21.82 -15.04
C VAL A 82 24.98 -21.89 -16.36
N TRP A 83 24.93 -23.09 -16.94
CA TRP A 83 24.06 -23.41 -18.06
C TRP A 83 22.78 -24.06 -17.56
N LEU A 84 21.66 -23.65 -18.15
CA LEU A 84 20.36 -24.27 -17.95
C LEU A 84 20.03 -25.23 -19.09
N ASP A 85 19.45 -26.38 -18.74
CA ASP A 85 18.93 -27.37 -19.68
C ASP A 85 17.61 -26.93 -20.33
N ASP A 86 17.02 -27.82 -21.15
CA ASP A 86 15.73 -27.61 -21.82
C ASP A 86 14.54 -27.51 -20.86
N LYS A 87 14.74 -27.81 -19.57
CA LYS A 87 13.76 -27.76 -18.48
C LYS A 87 14.05 -26.65 -17.47
N GLY A 88 15.02 -25.78 -17.74
CA GLY A 88 15.38 -24.66 -16.86
C GLY A 88 16.06 -25.10 -15.56
N LYS A 89 16.70 -26.28 -15.56
CA LYS A 89 17.51 -26.79 -14.44
C LYS A 89 18.98 -26.63 -14.73
N ILE A 90 19.79 -26.55 -13.69
CA ILE A 90 21.23 -26.36 -13.80
C ILE A 90 21.87 -27.60 -14.42
N LEU A 91 22.43 -27.46 -15.62
CA LEU A 91 23.09 -28.52 -16.37
C LEU A 91 24.56 -28.66 -15.95
N GLU A 92 25.29 -27.54 -15.97
CA GLU A 92 26.71 -27.48 -15.62
C GLU A 92 27.13 -26.05 -15.26
N GLN A 93 28.31 -25.93 -14.63
CA GLN A 93 28.94 -24.65 -14.33
C GLN A 93 29.77 -24.16 -15.52
N ILE A 94 29.65 -22.89 -15.87
CA ILE A 94 30.48 -22.20 -16.86
C ILE A 94 31.75 -21.71 -16.17
N ASN A 95 32.90 -21.93 -16.82
CA ASN A 95 34.18 -21.46 -16.31
C ASN A 95 34.37 -19.95 -16.58
N ILE A 96 34.54 -19.17 -15.50
CA ILE A 96 34.97 -17.77 -15.55
C ILE A 96 36.51 -17.78 -15.55
N THR A 97 37.12 -17.32 -16.64
CA THR A 97 38.57 -17.41 -16.87
C THR A 97 39.31 -16.14 -16.48
N SER A 98 38.59 -15.02 -16.36
CA SER A 98 39.11 -13.73 -15.94
C SER A 98 38.00 -12.95 -15.24
N TRP A 99 38.38 -12.22 -14.19
CA TRP A 99 37.51 -11.31 -13.47
C TRP A 99 38.29 -10.04 -13.11
N GLU A 100 37.68 -8.88 -13.30
CA GLU A 100 38.26 -7.58 -12.97
C GLU A 100 37.19 -6.63 -12.42
N SER A 101 37.38 -6.13 -11.20
CA SER A 101 36.58 -5.03 -10.66
C SER A 101 37.09 -3.68 -11.16
N GLN A 102 36.19 -2.83 -11.62
CA GLN A 102 36.49 -1.44 -12.01
C GLN A 102 36.38 -0.46 -10.83
N GLY A 103 35.96 -0.94 -9.65
CA GLY A 103 35.87 -0.14 -8.42
C GLY A 103 34.65 0.79 -8.31
N ASP A 104 33.76 0.78 -9.30
CA ASP A 104 32.54 1.60 -9.36
C ASP A 104 31.24 0.75 -9.37
N GLY A 105 31.34 -0.54 -9.03
CA GLY A 105 30.22 -1.50 -9.14
C GLY A 105 30.12 -2.16 -10.52
N THR A 106 31.02 -1.82 -11.44
CA THR A 106 31.18 -2.51 -12.72
C THR A 106 32.26 -3.59 -12.63
N TYR A 107 31.97 -4.74 -13.23
CA TYR A 107 32.83 -5.90 -13.29
C TYR A 107 33.01 -6.33 -14.74
N VAL A 108 34.24 -6.70 -15.11
CA VAL A 108 34.55 -7.28 -16.42
C VAL A 108 34.89 -8.74 -16.21
N LEU A 109 34.13 -9.63 -16.84
CA LEU A 109 34.30 -11.08 -16.72
C LEU A 109 34.53 -11.69 -18.10
N LYS A 110 35.45 -12.64 -18.19
CA LYS A 110 35.58 -13.51 -19.37
C LYS A 110 35.07 -14.89 -19.00
N ALA A 111 34.13 -15.39 -19.79
CA ALA A 111 33.52 -16.69 -19.55
C ALA A 111 33.54 -17.54 -20.82
N GLN A 112 33.69 -18.85 -20.65
CA GLN A 112 33.70 -19.82 -21.74
C GLN A 112 32.27 -20.12 -22.25
N THR A 113 31.54 -19.09 -22.64
CA THR A 113 30.19 -19.19 -23.19
C THR A 113 29.95 -18.14 -24.26
N ASN A 114 29.05 -18.44 -25.19
CA ASN A 114 28.49 -17.46 -26.11
C ASN A 114 27.39 -16.62 -25.45
N ILE A 115 27.08 -15.49 -26.07
CA ILE A 115 25.91 -14.67 -25.74
C ILE A 115 24.64 -15.50 -25.97
N ARG A 116 23.93 -15.84 -24.89
CA ARG A 116 22.80 -16.79 -24.88
C ARG A 116 21.87 -16.54 -23.70
N LEU A 117 20.59 -16.88 -23.87
CA LEU A 117 19.57 -16.68 -22.84
C LEU A 117 19.60 -17.74 -21.71
N ASN A 118 20.03 -18.97 -21.99
CA ASN A 118 20.11 -20.06 -21.00
C ASN A 118 21.51 -20.19 -20.33
N ALA A 119 22.40 -19.24 -20.58
CA ALA A 119 23.61 -19.06 -19.79
C ALA A 119 23.34 -17.97 -18.76
N VAL A 120 23.54 -18.24 -17.48
CA VAL A 120 23.07 -17.39 -16.38
C VAL A 120 24.23 -17.06 -15.47
N LEU A 121 24.36 -15.78 -15.13
CA LEU A 121 25.24 -15.32 -14.07
C LEU A 121 24.45 -15.30 -12.76
N LEU A 122 25.00 -15.96 -11.74
CA LEU A 122 24.55 -16.00 -10.36
C LEU A 122 25.45 -15.08 -9.55
N ILE A 123 24.84 -14.21 -8.75
CA ILE A 123 25.57 -13.27 -7.90
C ILE A 123 25.01 -13.36 -6.49
N ASP A 124 25.86 -13.76 -5.55
CA ASP A 124 25.59 -13.69 -4.12
C ASP A 124 26.37 -12.49 -3.56
N LEU A 125 25.65 -11.57 -2.91
CA LEU A 125 26.23 -10.31 -2.45
C LEU A 125 27.15 -10.47 -1.23
N PHE A 126 27.09 -11.62 -0.55
CA PHE A 126 27.79 -11.84 0.72
C PHE A 126 28.74 -13.02 0.64
N ASP A 127 28.30 -14.10 0.01
CA ASP A 127 28.98 -15.38 0.00
C ASP A 127 29.25 -15.84 -1.44
N THR A 128 29.66 -17.09 -1.59
CA THR A 128 29.77 -17.75 -2.89
C THR A 128 28.40 -18.34 -3.27
N PRO A 129 27.93 -18.13 -4.51
CA PRO A 129 26.67 -18.73 -4.95
C PRO A 129 26.65 -20.25 -4.75
N GLU A 130 25.73 -20.73 -3.90
CA GLU A 130 25.51 -22.16 -3.68
C GLU A 130 24.45 -22.69 -4.66
N PHE A 131 24.77 -23.76 -5.40
CA PHE A 131 23.84 -24.38 -6.33
C PHE A 131 24.11 -25.88 -6.53
N THR A 132 23.08 -26.60 -6.97
CA THR A 132 23.16 -28.05 -7.24
C THR A 132 22.85 -28.35 -8.70
N ILE A 133 23.72 -29.13 -9.36
CA ILE A 133 23.46 -29.63 -10.71
C ILE A 133 22.21 -30.53 -10.71
N GLY A 134 21.30 -30.30 -11.65
CA GLY A 134 20.02 -30.98 -11.80
C GLY A 134 18.88 -30.36 -10.99
N GLU A 135 19.13 -29.31 -10.23
CA GLU A 135 18.12 -28.55 -9.49
C GLU A 135 17.79 -27.22 -10.18
N SER A 136 16.74 -26.57 -9.67
CA SER A 136 16.33 -25.22 -10.08
C SER A 136 17.38 -24.18 -9.65
N LEU A 137 17.34 -22.99 -10.26
CA LEU A 137 18.15 -21.86 -9.81
C LEU A 137 17.87 -21.52 -8.33
N PRO A 138 18.88 -21.08 -7.57
CA PRO A 138 18.71 -20.68 -6.18
C PRO A 138 17.80 -19.44 -6.06
N THR A 139 17.08 -19.31 -4.95
CA THR A 139 16.20 -18.16 -4.67
C THR A 139 16.87 -17.06 -3.86
N ASP A 140 18.10 -17.28 -3.40
CA ASP A 140 18.88 -16.38 -2.57
C ASP A 140 19.98 -15.63 -3.32
N VAL A 141 20.09 -15.84 -4.64
CA VAL A 141 21.07 -15.17 -5.51
C VAL A 141 20.39 -14.26 -6.53
N TYR A 142 21.09 -13.20 -6.94
CA TYR A 142 20.69 -12.37 -8.07
C TYR A 142 21.01 -13.05 -9.39
N LEU A 143 20.17 -12.79 -10.40
CA LEU A 143 20.19 -13.53 -11.66
C LEU A 143 20.20 -12.55 -12.83
N THR A 144 21.06 -12.81 -13.81
CA THR A 144 20.96 -12.18 -15.13
C THR A 144 21.38 -13.17 -16.22
N PRO A 145 20.65 -13.25 -17.35
CA PRO A 145 21.11 -14.04 -18.48
C PRO A 145 22.32 -13.37 -19.13
N LEU A 146 23.29 -14.16 -19.57
CA LEU A 146 24.45 -13.74 -20.35
C LEU A 146 24.06 -13.49 -21.82
N ALA A 147 23.03 -12.65 -22.01
CA ALA A 147 22.33 -12.39 -23.27
C ALA A 147 22.81 -11.12 -24.00
N ASP A 148 23.75 -10.38 -23.43
CA ASP A 148 24.42 -9.24 -24.05
C ASP A 148 25.86 -9.10 -23.49
N GLU A 149 26.72 -8.35 -24.17
CA GLU A 149 28.09 -8.02 -23.72
C GLU A 149 28.07 -7.01 -22.55
N ARG A 150 26.97 -6.26 -22.38
CA ARG A 150 26.77 -5.31 -21.29
C ARG A 150 25.46 -5.61 -20.59
N LEU A 151 25.52 -5.91 -19.29
CA LEU A 151 24.38 -6.39 -18.54
C LEU A 151 24.27 -5.65 -17.22
N THR A 152 23.05 -5.32 -16.81
CA THR A 152 22.78 -4.84 -15.46
C THR A 152 22.07 -5.93 -14.68
N VAL A 153 22.50 -6.09 -13.43
CA VAL A 153 21.89 -6.98 -12.44
C VAL A 153 21.17 -6.09 -11.45
N SER A 154 19.86 -6.24 -11.37
CA SER A 154 18.98 -5.49 -10.48
C SER A 154 17.88 -6.39 -9.92
N LEU A 155 17.14 -5.89 -8.93
CA LEU A 155 16.01 -6.64 -8.37
C LEU A 155 14.95 -6.92 -9.45
N LYS A 156 14.60 -5.92 -10.29
CA LYS A 156 13.60 -6.08 -11.36
C LYS A 156 14.00 -7.11 -12.41
N SER A 157 15.26 -7.07 -12.88
CA SER A 157 15.78 -8.02 -13.87
C SER A 157 15.86 -9.43 -13.30
N THR A 158 16.27 -9.57 -12.04
CA THR A 158 16.28 -10.84 -11.31
C THR A 158 14.87 -11.42 -11.20
N LEU A 159 13.87 -10.63 -10.81
CA LEU A 159 12.48 -11.09 -10.69
C LEU A 159 11.88 -11.50 -12.05
N ALA A 160 12.18 -10.77 -13.12
CA ALA A 160 11.78 -11.11 -14.49
C ALA A 160 12.37 -12.43 -14.97
N TYR A 161 13.69 -12.62 -14.77
CA TYR A 161 14.35 -13.86 -15.16
C TYR A 161 13.95 -15.05 -14.27
N TYR A 162 13.75 -14.81 -12.98
CA TYR A 162 13.20 -15.81 -12.06
C TYR A 162 11.81 -16.26 -12.50
N ALA A 163 10.92 -15.33 -12.85
CA ALA A 163 9.58 -15.65 -13.37
C ALA A 163 9.65 -16.53 -14.63
N LEU A 164 10.59 -16.24 -15.54
CA LEU A 164 10.82 -17.01 -16.76
C LEU A 164 11.25 -18.44 -16.41
N THR A 165 12.27 -18.60 -15.57
CA THR A 165 12.80 -19.93 -15.22
C THR A 165 11.78 -20.79 -14.48
N GLN A 166 10.95 -20.20 -13.60
CA GLN A 166 9.82 -20.88 -12.96
C GLN A 166 8.80 -21.37 -13.99
N ARG A 167 8.49 -20.56 -15.00
CA ARG A 167 7.59 -20.96 -16.10
C ARG A 167 8.17 -22.09 -16.93
N VAL A 168 9.46 -22.04 -17.27
CA VAL A 168 10.16 -23.11 -18.01
C VAL A 168 10.11 -24.43 -17.25
N GLN A 169 10.33 -24.38 -15.93
CA GLN A 169 10.24 -25.58 -15.08
C GLN A 169 8.81 -26.13 -14.99
N LEU A 170 7.80 -25.26 -14.95
CA LEU A 170 6.40 -25.66 -14.94
C LEU A 170 5.98 -26.32 -16.26
N ASP A 171 6.46 -25.80 -17.38
CA ASP A 171 6.14 -26.31 -18.73
C ASP A 171 7.04 -27.47 -19.17
N GLU A 172 8.16 -27.70 -18.47
CA GLU A 172 9.28 -28.55 -18.91
C GLU A 172 9.78 -28.18 -20.33
N SER A 173 9.72 -26.89 -20.70
CA SER A 173 10.07 -26.37 -22.03
C SER A 173 10.31 -24.86 -21.97
N TRP A 174 11.18 -24.35 -22.85
CA TRP A 174 11.42 -22.91 -23.05
C TRP A 174 10.31 -22.19 -23.82
N GLY A 175 9.28 -22.91 -24.28
CA GLY A 175 8.12 -22.34 -24.95
C GLY A 175 8.48 -21.44 -26.14
N SER A 176 8.00 -20.20 -26.12
CA SER A 176 8.28 -19.19 -27.16
C SER A 176 9.77 -18.88 -27.34
N PHE A 177 10.62 -19.24 -26.37
CA PHE A 177 12.06 -19.03 -26.43
C PHE A 177 12.84 -20.25 -26.95
N GLU A 178 12.20 -21.39 -27.25
CA GLU A 178 12.88 -22.61 -27.72
C GLU A 178 13.78 -22.35 -28.94
N GLU A 179 13.31 -21.55 -29.90
CA GLU A 179 14.08 -21.21 -31.09
C GLU A 179 15.31 -20.35 -30.75
N VAL A 180 15.20 -19.46 -29.75
CA VAL A 180 16.32 -18.62 -29.28
C VAL A 180 17.37 -19.47 -28.57
N ILE A 181 16.94 -20.48 -27.80
CA ILE A 181 17.84 -21.42 -27.12
C ILE A 181 18.54 -22.34 -28.12
N ALA A 182 17.81 -22.88 -29.09
CA ALA A 182 18.35 -23.76 -30.13
C ALA A 182 19.28 -23.00 -31.10
N GLU A 183 18.86 -21.80 -31.52
CA GLU A 183 19.56 -20.94 -32.46
C GLU A 183 19.87 -19.57 -31.82
N ALA A 184 20.89 -19.54 -30.97
CA ALA A 184 21.35 -18.32 -30.28
C ALA A 184 22.04 -17.30 -31.21
N SER A 185 21.34 -16.82 -32.24
CA SER A 185 21.78 -15.69 -33.05
C SER A 185 21.63 -14.39 -32.26
N ARG A 186 22.60 -13.47 -32.37
CA ARG A 186 22.60 -12.21 -31.61
C ARG A 186 21.28 -11.44 -31.70
N GLY A 187 20.68 -11.34 -32.91
CA GLY A 187 19.41 -10.64 -33.09
C GLY A 187 18.24 -11.27 -32.33
N LYS A 188 18.11 -12.60 -32.36
CA LYS A 188 17.06 -13.32 -31.63
C LYS A 188 17.23 -13.21 -30.11
N VAL A 189 18.48 -13.31 -29.63
CA VAL A 189 18.79 -13.17 -28.20
C VAL A 189 18.49 -11.75 -27.72
N PHE A 190 18.84 -10.74 -28.52
CA PHE A 190 18.53 -9.34 -28.22
C PHE A 190 17.02 -9.10 -28.11
N SER A 191 16.21 -9.57 -29.08
CA SER A 191 14.75 -9.45 -29.00
C SER A 191 14.16 -10.15 -27.76
N ALA A 192 14.65 -11.36 -27.43
CA ALA A 192 14.21 -12.07 -26.24
C ALA A 192 14.59 -11.33 -24.94
N LEU A 193 15.75 -10.68 -24.90
CA LEU A 193 16.16 -9.86 -23.76
C LEU A 193 15.26 -8.62 -23.63
N GLN A 194 14.86 -8.00 -24.74
CA GLN A 194 13.92 -6.88 -24.74
C GLN A 194 12.55 -7.28 -24.15
N ASP A 195 12.05 -8.46 -24.48
CA ASP A 195 10.81 -8.99 -23.89
C ASP A 195 10.93 -9.16 -22.36
N ILE A 196 12.06 -9.67 -21.88
CA ILE A 196 12.32 -9.85 -20.44
C ILE A 196 12.45 -8.49 -19.74
N ASN A 197 13.08 -7.51 -20.39
CA ASN A 197 13.21 -6.15 -19.88
C ASN A 197 11.84 -5.45 -19.77
N ASN A 198 10.93 -5.66 -20.72
CA ASN A 198 9.57 -5.14 -20.62
C ASN A 198 8.83 -5.71 -19.39
N ILE A 199 9.01 -7.00 -19.10
CA ILE A 199 8.47 -7.63 -17.88
C ILE A 199 9.13 -7.04 -16.62
N ALA A 200 10.43 -6.78 -16.65
CA ALA A 200 11.15 -6.15 -15.54
C ALA A 200 10.64 -4.73 -15.27
N ASP A 201 10.41 -3.93 -16.31
CA ASP A 201 9.87 -2.58 -16.19
C ASP A 201 8.42 -2.58 -15.66
N ASP A 202 7.61 -3.60 -16.00
CA ASP A 202 6.31 -3.80 -15.37
C ASP A 202 6.43 -4.11 -13.87
N PHE A 203 7.40 -4.95 -13.45
CA PHE A 203 7.62 -5.20 -12.03
C PHE A 203 8.12 -3.97 -11.27
N GLU A 204 8.96 -3.15 -11.90
CA GLU A 204 9.39 -1.84 -11.37
C GLU A 204 8.19 -0.94 -11.11
N ALA A 205 7.21 -0.91 -12.02
CA ALA A 205 6.03 -0.07 -11.86
C ALA A 205 4.97 -0.64 -10.91
N THR A 206 4.93 -1.97 -10.68
CA THR A 206 3.78 -2.63 -10.05
C THR A 206 4.07 -3.41 -8.78
N LEU A 207 5.22 -4.09 -8.74
CA LEU A 207 5.58 -5.00 -7.65
C LEU A 207 6.56 -4.33 -6.70
N ILE A 208 7.67 -3.80 -7.21
CA ILE A 208 8.76 -3.21 -6.42
C ILE A 208 8.27 -2.12 -5.44
N PRO A 209 7.36 -1.20 -5.83
CA PRO A 209 6.83 -0.19 -4.90
C PRO A 209 6.05 -0.74 -3.71
N LYS A 210 5.71 -2.04 -3.73
CA LYS A 210 4.99 -2.74 -2.66
C LYS A 210 5.91 -3.58 -1.77
N LEU A 211 7.20 -3.63 -2.09
CA LEU A 211 8.18 -4.43 -1.37
C LEU A 211 9.00 -3.54 -0.45
N GLY A 212 8.96 -3.82 0.84
CA GLY A 212 9.94 -3.34 1.79
C GLY A 212 11.21 -4.18 1.68
N LEU A 213 12.35 -3.50 1.57
CA LEU A 213 13.62 -4.14 1.23
C LEU A 213 14.60 -4.18 2.41
N GLU A 214 14.43 -3.33 3.41
CA GLU A 214 15.36 -3.21 4.53
C GLU A 214 15.31 -4.42 5.48
N ASN A 215 16.46 -5.02 5.76
CA ASN A 215 16.61 -6.22 6.59
C ASN A 215 15.86 -7.46 6.07
N VAL A 216 15.56 -7.52 4.78
CA VAL A 216 14.91 -8.68 4.14
C VAL A 216 15.90 -9.40 3.23
N ARG A 217 15.92 -10.74 3.28
CA ARG A 217 16.72 -11.55 2.33
C ARG A 217 15.98 -11.67 1.00
N LEU A 218 16.71 -11.84 -0.11
CA LEU A 218 16.09 -12.07 -1.42
C LEU A 218 15.17 -13.31 -1.41
N SER A 219 15.56 -14.38 -0.71
CA SER A 219 14.74 -15.57 -0.55
C SER A 219 13.44 -15.32 0.24
N GLU A 220 13.48 -14.44 1.25
CA GLU A 220 12.29 -14.01 1.99
C GLU A 220 11.37 -13.17 1.09
N LEU A 221 11.92 -12.24 0.29
CA LEU A 221 11.14 -11.48 -0.69
C LEU A 221 10.46 -12.38 -1.72
N ILE A 222 11.21 -13.30 -2.33
CA ILE A 222 10.68 -14.23 -3.35
C ILE A 222 9.61 -15.17 -2.74
N SER A 223 9.65 -15.38 -1.42
CA SER A 223 8.64 -16.17 -0.71
C SER A 223 7.32 -15.42 -0.45
N LEU A 224 7.29 -14.09 -0.59
CA LEU A 224 6.07 -13.29 -0.39
C LEU A 224 4.98 -13.69 -1.39
N SER A 225 3.74 -13.77 -0.92
CA SER A 225 2.61 -14.25 -1.74
C SER A 225 2.34 -13.32 -2.91
N ILE A 226 2.52 -12.00 -2.71
CA ILE A 226 2.37 -11.02 -3.79
C ILE A 226 3.46 -11.16 -4.86
N VAL A 227 4.70 -11.43 -4.47
CA VAL A 227 5.83 -11.62 -5.42
C VAL A 227 5.56 -12.86 -6.27
N GLN A 228 5.20 -13.98 -5.65
CA GLN A 228 4.88 -15.21 -6.36
C GLN A 228 3.67 -15.05 -7.29
N SER A 229 2.61 -14.38 -6.82
CA SER A 229 1.40 -14.15 -7.60
C SER A 229 1.67 -13.27 -8.82
N MET A 230 2.33 -12.12 -8.63
CA MET A 230 2.59 -11.17 -9.71
C MET A 230 3.61 -11.69 -10.73
N THR A 231 4.69 -12.34 -10.27
CA THR A 231 5.70 -12.91 -11.17
C THR A 231 5.11 -14.01 -12.04
N LYS A 232 4.37 -14.95 -11.43
CA LYS A 232 3.67 -16.02 -12.14
C LYS A 232 2.60 -15.47 -13.08
N GLY A 233 1.80 -14.51 -12.62
CA GLY A 233 0.72 -13.91 -13.38
C GLY A 233 1.22 -13.22 -14.64
N ARG A 234 2.23 -12.35 -14.50
CA ARG A 234 2.77 -11.59 -15.63
C ARG A 234 3.41 -12.50 -16.67
N MET A 235 4.16 -13.52 -16.24
CA MET A 235 4.77 -14.49 -17.15
C MET A 235 3.72 -15.35 -17.88
N GLU A 236 2.66 -15.81 -17.19
CA GLU A 236 1.55 -16.52 -17.84
C GLU A 236 0.89 -15.67 -18.93
N ARG A 237 0.63 -14.40 -18.63
CA ARG A 237 0.03 -13.46 -19.60
C ARG A 237 0.94 -13.28 -20.81
N PHE A 238 2.24 -13.01 -20.58
CA PHE A 238 3.22 -12.86 -21.66
C PHE A 238 3.24 -14.08 -22.59
N VAL A 239 3.40 -15.29 -22.05
CA VAL A 239 3.45 -16.52 -22.87
C VAL A 239 2.13 -16.74 -23.64
N THR A 240 0.99 -16.41 -23.02
CA THR A 240 -0.32 -16.52 -23.67
C THR A 240 -0.49 -15.51 -24.80
N GLU A 241 -0.01 -14.28 -24.62
CA GLU A 241 -0.03 -13.21 -25.62
C GLU A 241 0.87 -13.55 -26.82
N GLN A 242 2.04 -14.13 -26.59
CA GLN A 242 2.96 -14.57 -27.66
C GLN A 242 2.39 -15.72 -28.50
N ALA A 243 1.57 -16.59 -27.91
CA ALA A 243 0.90 -17.68 -28.62
C ALA A 243 -0.43 -17.26 -29.29
N ALA A 244 -0.80 -15.98 -29.24
CA ALA A 244 -2.08 -15.49 -29.73
C ALA A 244 -2.20 -15.61 -31.25
N ALA A 245 -3.41 -15.93 -31.73
CA ALA A 245 -3.69 -16.04 -33.15
C ALA A 245 -4.08 -14.67 -33.73
N ARG A 246 -3.73 -14.42 -34.99
CA ARG A 246 -4.17 -13.21 -35.70
C ARG A 246 -5.69 -13.06 -35.65
N ALA A 247 -6.16 -11.87 -35.27
CA ALA A 247 -7.58 -11.56 -35.15
C ALA A 247 -8.11 -10.73 -36.33
N ASP A 248 -9.44 -10.74 -36.49
CA ASP A 248 -10.14 -9.78 -37.36
C ASP A 248 -10.37 -8.49 -36.58
N ILE A 249 -9.48 -7.51 -36.74
CA ILE A 249 -9.52 -6.27 -35.96
C ILE A 249 -10.77 -5.43 -36.26
N LEU A 250 -11.29 -5.47 -37.49
CA LEU A 250 -12.53 -4.79 -37.83
C LEU A 250 -13.72 -5.41 -37.07
N SER A 251 -13.77 -6.74 -36.95
CA SER A 251 -14.78 -7.41 -36.13
C SER A 251 -14.66 -7.02 -34.65
N ILE A 252 -13.44 -6.95 -34.12
CA ILE A 252 -13.20 -6.52 -32.73
C ILE A 252 -13.72 -5.10 -32.50
N LEU A 253 -13.40 -4.16 -33.41
CA LEU A 253 -13.88 -2.78 -33.28
C LEU A 253 -15.40 -2.66 -33.45
N ASN A 254 -16.02 -3.43 -34.35
CA ASN A 254 -17.46 -3.44 -34.53
C ASN A 254 -18.21 -3.97 -33.28
N GLU A 255 -17.66 -4.98 -32.62
CA GLU A 255 -18.23 -5.54 -31.36
C GLU A 255 -17.88 -4.69 -30.13
N GLY A 256 -16.76 -3.98 -30.22
CA GLY A 256 -16.12 -3.22 -29.16
C GLY A 256 -15.22 -4.06 -28.26
N TYR A 257 -14.12 -3.47 -27.83
CA TYR A 257 -13.20 -4.06 -26.85
C TYR A 257 -13.04 -3.17 -25.63
N TRP A 258 -12.59 -3.78 -24.54
CA TRP A 258 -12.45 -3.16 -23.23
C TRP A 258 -10.99 -3.10 -22.80
N ARG A 259 -10.55 -1.94 -22.33
CA ARG A 259 -9.28 -1.79 -21.59
C ARG A 259 -9.60 -1.51 -20.14
N LEU A 260 -8.93 -2.19 -19.24
CA LEU A 260 -9.07 -1.97 -17.80
C LEU A 260 -7.87 -1.18 -17.31
N SER A 261 -8.11 -0.25 -16.41
CA SER A 261 -7.07 0.46 -15.69
C SER A 261 -7.51 0.74 -14.26
N SER A 262 -6.57 1.13 -13.41
CA SER A 262 -6.81 1.34 -12.00
C SER A 262 -5.85 2.39 -11.46
N ASN A 263 -6.28 3.12 -10.45
CA ASN A 263 -5.47 4.16 -9.81
C ASN A 263 -5.56 4.07 -8.28
N ASN A 264 -4.52 4.57 -7.63
CA ASN A 264 -4.40 4.54 -6.18
C ASN A 264 -3.48 5.68 -5.70
N ASN A 265 -4.01 6.87 -5.36
CA ASN A 265 -3.30 7.97 -4.66
C ASN A 265 -4.03 8.54 -3.40
N ASN A 266 -3.44 9.52 -2.70
CA ASN A 266 -4.06 10.13 -1.51
C ASN A 266 -5.44 10.77 -1.75
N ASP A 267 -5.81 11.04 -3.00
CA ASP A 267 -7.12 11.59 -3.37
C ASP A 267 -8.17 10.51 -3.57
N GLY A 268 -7.76 9.25 -3.75
CA GLY A 268 -8.66 8.11 -3.85
C GLY A 268 -8.05 6.92 -4.58
N SER A 269 -8.86 5.87 -4.70
CA SER A 269 -8.59 4.75 -5.59
C SER A 269 -9.81 4.47 -6.46
N GLY A 270 -9.58 3.80 -7.58
CA GLY A 270 -10.64 3.56 -8.54
C GLY A 270 -10.24 2.58 -9.61
N ILE A 271 -11.27 2.07 -10.28
CA ILE A 271 -11.16 1.22 -11.46
C ILE A 271 -11.75 2.00 -12.62
N MET A 272 -11.01 2.04 -13.71
CA MET A 272 -11.41 2.62 -14.97
C MET A 272 -11.54 1.50 -16.00
N ALA A 273 -12.52 1.63 -16.88
CA ALA A 273 -12.70 0.71 -17.98
C ALA A 273 -13.12 1.50 -19.21
N ASP A 274 -12.36 1.37 -20.29
CA ASP A 274 -12.62 2.06 -21.54
C ASP A 274 -13.16 1.06 -22.55
N LYS A 275 -14.32 1.35 -23.14
CA LYS A 275 -14.84 0.62 -24.29
C LYS A 275 -14.57 1.42 -25.55
N MET A 276 -13.87 0.85 -26.52
CA MET A 276 -13.70 1.44 -27.85
C MET A 276 -14.45 0.61 -28.88
N GLU A 277 -15.22 1.28 -29.74
CA GLU A 277 -16.01 0.69 -30.81
C GLU A 277 -16.02 1.59 -32.06
N TYR A 278 -16.21 0.99 -33.23
CA TYR A 278 -16.27 1.67 -34.52
C TYR A 278 -17.39 1.06 -35.36
N ASP A 279 -18.29 1.88 -35.88
CA ASP A 279 -19.47 1.42 -36.64
C ASP A 279 -19.30 1.48 -38.17
N GLY A 280 -18.10 1.81 -38.64
CA GLY A 280 -17.81 2.08 -40.06
C GLY A 280 -17.86 3.56 -40.45
N GLN A 281 -18.30 4.45 -39.55
CA GLN A 281 -18.31 5.90 -39.79
C GLN A 281 -17.74 6.68 -38.62
N GLU A 282 -18.11 6.34 -37.39
CA GLU A 282 -17.74 7.06 -36.19
C GLU A 282 -17.00 6.15 -35.22
N THR A 283 -15.90 6.66 -34.66
CA THR A 283 -15.22 6.01 -33.54
C THR A 283 -15.84 6.51 -32.26
N LYS A 284 -16.23 5.57 -31.40
CA LYS A 284 -16.80 5.84 -30.09
C LYS A 284 -15.90 5.22 -29.04
N LYS A 285 -15.44 6.04 -28.09
CA LYS A 285 -14.78 5.57 -26.86
C LYS A 285 -15.63 5.99 -25.68
N THR A 286 -16.15 5.02 -24.92
CA THR A 286 -16.87 5.29 -23.67
C THR A 286 -16.01 4.90 -22.50
N GLU A 287 -15.75 5.85 -21.62
CA GLU A 287 -14.97 5.69 -20.41
C GLU A 287 -15.92 5.45 -19.24
N TYR A 288 -15.66 4.39 -18.51
CA TYR A 288 -16.38 4.04 -17.32
C TYR A 288 -15.46 4.13 -16.13
N ARG A 289 -15.98 4.60 -15.00
CA ARG A 289 -15.25 4.64 -13.75
C ARG A 289 -16.07 4.09 -12.61
N TRP A 290 -15.36 3.45 -11.70
CA TRP A 290 -15.78 3.25 -10.33
C TRP A 290 -14.77 3.99 -9.46
N ASN A 291 -15.26 4.99 -8.73
CA ASN A 291 -14.48 5.64 -7.69
C ASN A 291 -14.81 4.95 -6.38
N LYS A 292 -13.79 4.47 -5.68
CA LYS A 292 -13.99 3.82 -4.39
C LYS A 292 -14.61 4.82 -3.41
N ASN A 293 -15.74 4.43 -2.82
CA ASN A 293 -16.45 5.20 -1.79
C ASN A 293 -16.58 4.44 -0.45
N GLY A 294 -15.91 3.30 -0.33
CA GLY A 294 -15.87 2.46 0.86
C GLY A 294 -17.06 1.53 1.07
N THR A 295 -18.22 1.81 0.47
CA THR A 295 -19.48 1.11 0.79
C THR A 295 -20.09 0.37 -0.38
N ASP A 296 -19.94 0.90 -1.60
CA ASP A 296 -20.51 0.27 -2.79
C ASP A 296 -19.53 -0.72 -3.40
N ASP A 297 -20.07 -1.86 -3.83
CA ASP A 297 -19.36 -2.82 -4.68
C ASP A 297 -18.95 -2.17 -6.01
N ILE A 298 -18.06 -2.86 -6.74
CA ILE A 298 -17.53 -2.35 -8.00
C ILE A 298 -18.64 -2.25 -9.04
N SER A 299 -19.09 -1.02 -9.27
CA SER A 299 -20.07 -0.68 -10.30
C SER A 299 -19.52 0.41 -11.21
N LEU A 300 -19.21 0.03 -12.45
CA LEU A 300 -18.76 0.95 -13.47
C LEU A 300 -19.89 1.87 -13.92
N THR A 301 -19.65 3.17 -13.82
CA THR A 301 -20.56 4.22 -14.31
C THR A 301 -19.92 4.93 -15.49
N GLU A 302 -20.70 5.21 -16.53
CA GLU A 302 -20.22 6.02 -17.66
C GLU A 302 -19.83 7.40 -17.15
N PHE A 303 -18.56 7.77 -17.38
CA PHE A 303 -18.00 9.05 -17.00
C PHE A 303 -17.99 10.02 -18.18
N PHE A 304 -17.58 9.51 -19.35
CA PHE A 304 -17.39 10.31 -20.55
C PHE A 304 -17.55 9.43 -21.79
N THR A 305 -18.09 10.00 -22.86
CA THR A 305 -18.11 9.37 -24.18
C THR A 305 -17.51 10.32 -25.20
N TYR A 306 -16.44 9.87 -25.84
CA TYR A 306 -15.87 10.45 -27.04
C TYR A 306 -16.58 9.91 -28.28
N LEU A 307 -16.94 10.83 -29.18
CA LEU A 307 -17.49 10.61 -30.51
C LEU A 307 -16.65 11.40 -31.51
N SER A 308 -15.99 10.70 -32.43
CA SER A 308 -15.05 11.33 -33.36
C SER A 308 -15.64 12.43 -34.24
N GLY A 309 -16.96 12.44 -34.45
CA GLY A 309 -17.64 13.46 -35.26
C GLY A 309 -18.09 14.70 -34.50
N THR A 310 -18.24 14.64 -33.16
CA THR A 310 -18.99 15.68 -32.42
C THR A 310 -18.38 16.11 -31.09
N THR A 311 -17.45 15.34 -30.51
CA THR A 311 -16.82 15.72 -29.26
C THR A 311 -15.89 16.92 -29.47
N ALA A 312 -16.05 17.93 -28.63
CA ALA A 312 -15.17 19.10 -28.58
C ALA A 312 -14.24 18.99 -27.38
N PHE A 313 -12.97 19.35 -27.58
CA PHE A 313 -11.94 19.34 -26.54
C PHE A 313 -11.45 20.75 -26.22
N GLY A 314 -11.20 21.00 -24.94
CA GLY A 314 -10.56 22.20 -24.42
C GLY A 314 -9.04 22.07 -24.36
N THR A 315 -8.35 23.14 -23.98
CA THR A 315 -6.90 23.11 -23.82
C THR A 315 -6.44 22.16 -22.71
N ASP A 316 -7.28 21.97 -21.69
CA ASP A 316 -6.95 21.17 -20.50
C ASP A 316 -7.01 19.66 -20.77
N ASP A 317 -7.59 19.26 -21.91
CA ASP A 317 -7.65 17.85 -22.34
C ASP A 317 -6.35 17.37 -23.01
N VAL A 318 -5.39 18.27 -23.24
CA VAL A 318 -4.15 17.96 -23.95
C VAL A 318 -3.06 17.54 -22.98
N LYS A 319 -2.48 16.36 -23.19
CA LYS A 319 -1.36 15.87 -22.39
C LYS A 319 -0.01 15.99 -23.07
N ARG A 320 0.00 15.85 -24.41
CA ARG A 320 1.19 15.93 -25.26
C ARG A 320 0.91 16.81 -26.45
N GLN A 321 1.97 17.27 -27.11
CA GLN A 321 1.94 18.00 -28.36
C GLN A 321 2.73 17.20 -29.39
N VAL A 322 2.22 17.13 -30.61
CA VAL A 322 2.92 16.54 -31.75
C VAL A 322 3.42 17.62 -32.68
N LEU A 323 4.64 17.47 -33.18
CA LEU A 323 5.20 18.39 -34.17
C LEU A 323 4.62 18.09 -35.56
N THR A 324 3.85 19.02 -36.10
CA THR A 324 3.30 18.94 -37.47
C THR A 324 4.00 19.92 -38.40
N ASN A 325 3.70 19.86 -39.70
CA ASN A 325 4.14 20.88 -40.67
C ASN A 325 3.63 22.30 -40.34
N ASN A 326 2.59 22.42 -39.50
CA ASN A 326 1.96 23.68 -39.10
C ASN A 326 2.35 24.13 -37.68
N ASP A 327 3.44 23.57 -37.11
CA ASP A 327 3.91 23.73 -35.72
C ASP A 327 3.31 22.70 -34.73
N TRP A 328 3.54 22.88 -33.43
CA TRP A 328 3.03 22.02 -32.36
C TRP A 328 1.51 22.02 -32.25
N VAL A 329 0.91 20.83 -32.32
CA VAL A 329 -0.54 20.60 -32.15
C VAL A 329 -0.77 19.75 -30.90
N GLY A 330 -1.74 20.12 -30.07
CA GLY A 330 -2.08 19.35 -28.87
C GLY A 330 -2.80 18.04 -29.20
N LEU A 331 -2.37 16.93 -28.61
CA LEU A 331 -2.99 15.62 -28.68
C LEU A 331 -3.97 15.43 -27.51
N PHE A 332 -5.12 14.80 -27.77
CA PHE A 332 -6.16 14.56 -26.77
C PHE A 332 -6.19 13.12 -26.25
N ASP A 333 -5.35 12.22 -26.76
CA ASP A 333 -5.34 10.78 -26.45
C ASP A 333 -6.61 10.03 -26.90
N TYR A 334 -7.38 10.60 -27.82
CA TYR A 334 -8.57 9.98 -28.40
C TYR A 334 -8.35 9.71 -29.88
N LEU A 335 -8.25 8.43 -30.23
CA LEU A 335 -7.99 8.00 -31.60
C LEU A 335 -9.31 7.83 -32.35
N LYS A 336 -9.33 8.29 -33.60
CA LYS A 336 -10.37 8.03 -34.59
C LYS A 336 -9.85 7.08 -35.67
N VAL A 337 -10.69 6.16 -36.10
CA VAL A 337 -10.43 5.26 -37.21
C VAL A 337 -10.55 6.02 -38.53
N GLU A 338 -9.47 6.05 -39.29
CA GLU A 338 -9.41 6.66 -40.63
C GLU A 338 -9.65 5.60 -41.71
N LEU A 339 -9.09 4.39 -41.51
CA LEU A 339 -9.24 3.26 -42.42
C LEU A 339 -9.22 1.96 -41.62
N ALA A 340 -10.14 1.04 -41.91
CA ALA A 340 -10.16 -0.27 -41.28
C ALA A 340 -10.24 -1.39 -42.33
N THR A 341 -9.42 -2.42 -42.13
CA THR A 341 -9.49 -3.71 -42.83
C THR A 341 -9.61 -4.82 -41.79
N ASN A 342 -9.87 -6.05 -42.22
CA ASN A 342 -9.87 -7.20 -41.31
C ASN A 342 -8.47 -7.46 -40.69
N ALA A 343 -7.42 -6.96 -41.33
CA ALA A 343 -6.03 -7.23 -40.96
C ALA A 343 -5.40 -6.15 -40.09
N SER A 344 -5.73 -4.89 -40.35
CA SER A 344 -5.15 -3.71 -39.72
C SER A 344 -6.08 -2.51 -39.81
N VAL A 345 -5.89 -1.56 -38.89
CA VAL A 345 -6.65 -0.31 -38.80
C VAL A 345 -5.67 0.86 -38.73
N VAL A 346 -5.88 1.89 -39.54
CA VAL A 346 -5.17 3.17 -39.42
C VAL A 346 -6.02 4.11 -38.58
N MET A 347 -5.41 4.66 -37.54
CA MET A 347 -6.04 5.60 -36.62
C MET A 347 -5.24 6.89 -36.52
N ALA A 348 -5.90 8.00 -36.26
CA ALA A 348 -5.27 9.29 -36.00
C ALA A 348 -5.87 9.91 -34.72
N ASP A 349 -5.11 10.74 -34.00
CA ASP A 349 -5.66 11.50 -32.87
C ASP A 349 -6.77 12.45 -33.35
N ALA A 350 -7.76 12.68 -32.49
CA ALA A 350 -8.91 13.54 -32.76
C ALA A 350 -8.51 14.97 -33.18
N ALA A 351 -7.37 15.47 -32.68
CA ALA A 351 -6.84 16.78 -33.03
C ALA A 351 -6.25 16.85 -34.44
N LEU A 352 -5.87 15.71 -35.02
CA LEU A 352 -5.08 15.65 -36.24
C LEU A 352 -5.94 15.52 -37.49
N SER A 353 -5.51 16.18 -38.55
CA SER A 353 -6.12 16.07 -39.87
C SER A 353 -5.47 14.95 -40.68
N ALA A 354 -6.21 14.40 -41.65
CA ALA A 354 -5.68 13.38 -42.55
C ALA A 354 -4.45 13.85 -43.37
N ASN A 355 -4.19 15.16 -43.44
CA ASN A 355 -3.05 15.73 -44.15
C ASN A 355 -1.76 15.77 -43.32
N ASP A 356 -1.85 15.51 -42.01
CA ASP A 356 -0.67 15.56 -41.13
C ASP A 356 0.20 14.31 -41.28
N ASN A 357 -0.33 13.21 -41.83
CA ASN A 357 0.35 11.91 -42.01
C ASN A 357 0.94 11.34 -40.70
N MET A 358 0.37 11.69 -39.54
CA MET A 358 0.82 11.29 -38.20
C MET A 358 -0.11 10.22 -37.58
N GLY A 359 -0.47 9.21 -38.37
CA GLY A 359 -1.34 8.11 -37.94
C GLY A 359 -0.59 6.98 -37.24
N VAL A 360 -1.35 6.07 -36.63
CA VAL A 360 -0.88 4.79 -36.12
C VAL A 360 -1.63 3.66 -36.82
N THR A 361 -0.90 2.63 -37.25
CA THR A 361 -1.45 1.36 -37.68
C THR A 361 -1.62 0.45 -36.47
N LEU A 362 -2.78 -0.14 -36.31
CA LEU A 362 -3.13 -1.09 -35.25
C LEU A 362 -3.42 -2.46 -35.87
N GLU A 363 -2.83 -3.48 -35.28
CA GLU A 363 -3.12 -4.89 -35.54
C GLU A 363 -3.55 -5.56 -34.23
N ALA A 364 -4.28 -6.66 -34.32
CA ALA A 364 -4.78 -7.38 -33.16
C ALA A 364 -4.56 -8.88 -33.33
N ASN A 365 -4.08 -9.49 -32.25
CA ASN A 365 -4.16 -10.93 -32.02
C ASN A 365 -5.20 -11.20 -30.92
N PHE A 366 -5.76 -12.40 -30.90
CA PHE A 366 -6.68 -12.84 -29.87
C PHE A 366 -6.25 -14.18 -29.27
N TYR A 367 -6.61 -14.39 -28.02
CA TYR A 367 -6.34 -15.63 -27.30
C TYR A 367 -7.54 -15.99 -26.40
N PRO A 368 -7.91 -17.29 -26.33
CA PRO A 368 -8.97 -17.74 -25.45
C PRO A 368 -8.51 -17.67 -23.99
N LEU A 369 -9.38 -17.15 -23.12
CA LEU A 369 -9.12 -17.07 -21.69
C LEU A 369 -9.71 -18.24 -20.89
N VAL A 370 -10.54 -19.09 -21.51
CA VAL A 370 -11.18 -20.22 -20.81
C VAL A 370 -10.18 -21.04 -19.98
N ASN A 371 -10.54 -21.32 -18.72
CA ASN A 371 -9.72 -22.03 -17.73
C ASN A 371 -8.40 -21.32 -17.36
N LYS A 372 -8.20 -20.06 -17.75
CA LYS A 372 -7.10 -19.22 -17.26
C LYS A 372 -7.55 -18.48 -16.01
N ARG A 373 -6.63 -18.28 -15.06
CA ARG A 373 -6.90 -17.51 -13.84
C ARG A 373 -7.04 -16.04 -14.16
N MET A 374 -8.07 -15.39 -13.62
CA MET A 374 -8.30 -13.96 -13.85
C MET A 374 -7.13 -13.11 -13.33
N HIS A 375 -6.58 -13.46 -12.17
CA HIS A 375 -5.41 -12.77 -11.57
C HIS A 375 -4.22 -12.66 -12.52
N ASN A 376 -3.95 -13.69 -13.32
CA ASN A 376 -2.80 -13.69 -14.23
C ASN A 376 -2.93 -12.65 -15.35
N PHE A 377 -4.17 -12.38 -15.79
CA PHE A 377 -4.41 -11.45 -16.89
C PHE A 377 -4.68 -10.03 -16.43
N LEU A 378 -4.88 -9.84 -15.12
CA LEU A 378 -5.14 -8.57 -14.47
C LEU A 378 -3.98 -8.16 -13.58
N SER A 379 -2.74 -8.58 -13.87
CA SER A 379 -1.56 -8.29 -13.04
C SER A 379 -0.62 -7.25 -13.66
N SER A 380 -1.07 -6.45 -14.64
CA SER A 380 -0.21 -5.45 -15.30
C SER A 380 -0.29 -4.08 -14.63
N LYS A 381 0.54 -3.15 -15.10
CA LYS A 381 0.59 -1.76 -14.60
C LYS A 381 -0.77 -1.10 -14.58
N GLU A 382 -1.57 -1.38 -15.59
CA GLU A 382 -2.88 -0.78 -15.77
C GLU A 382 -3.88 -1.32 -14.75
N ASP A 383 -3.96 -2.64 -14.55
CA ASP A 383 -5.14 -3.26 -13.95
C ASP A 383 -4.89 -4.02 -12.63
N HIS A 384 -3.64 -4.14 -12.16
CA HIS A 384 -3.30 -4.96 -11.01
C HIS A 384 -4.10 -4.72 -9.72
N TYR A 385 -4.63 -3.52 -9.48
CA TYR A 385 -5.42 -3.27 -8.27
C TYR A 385 -6.77 -4.01 -8.27
N ILE A 386 -7.33 -4.38 -9.43
CA ILE A 386 -8.59 -5.10 -9.50
C ILE A 386 -8.49 -6.51 -8.90
N THR A 387 -7.30 -7.12 -8.93
CA THR A 387 -7.07 -8.49 -8.44
C THR A 387 -7.42 -8.65 -6.97
N ARG A 388 -7.34 -7.57 -6.18
CA ARG A 388 -7.72 -7.56 -4.76
C ARG A 388 -9.18 -7.90 -4.53
N TYR A 389 -10.05 -7.60 -5.49
CA TYR A 389 -11.49 -7.83 -5.40
C TYR A 389 -11.92 -9.13 -6.07
N ILE A 390 -10.97 -9.96 -6.51
CA ILE A 390 -11.22 -11.22 -7.21
C ILE A 390 -10.53 -12.32 -6.40
N LYS A 391 -11.17 -13.48 -6.20
CA LYS A 391 -10.50 -14.56 -5.47
C LYS A 391 -9.30 -15.11 -6.26
N PRO A 392 -8.20 -15.52 -5.61
CA PRO A 392 -6.99 -16.00 -6.29
C PRO A 392 -7.18 -17.24 -7.19
N ASP A 393 -8.24 -17.99 -6.95
CA ASP A 393 -8.62 -19.20 -7.67
C ASP A 393 -9.77 -18.97 -8.66
N GLU A 394 -10.13 -17.72 -8.99
CA GLU A 394 -11.13 -17.49 -10.03
C GLU A 394 -10.59 -17.68 -11.45
N PHE A 395 -11.41 -18.35 -12.26
CA PHE A 395 -11.09 -18.71 -13.64
C PHE A 395 -12.10 -18.13 -14.63
N PHE A 396 -11.60 -17.69 -15.77
CA PHE A 396 -12.44 -17.37 -16.91
C PHE A 396 -13.16 -18.61 -17.44
N GLN A 397 -14.42 -18.41 -17.81
CA GLN A 397 -15.29 -19.40 -18.42
C GLN A 397 -15.34 -19.22 -19.94
N ASP A 398 -16.05 -20.11 -20.64
CA ASP A 398 -16.25 -20.04 -22.09
C ASP A 398 -16.73 -18.65 -22.56
N GLY A 399 -16.27 -18.22 -23.73
CA GLY A 399 -16.63 -16.93 -24.34
C GLY A 399 -15.81 -15.72 -23.86
N ALA A 400 -14.88 -15.92 -22.93
CA ALA A 400 -13.89 -14.92 -22.55
C ALA A 400 -12.67 -14.97 -23.49
N PHE A 401 -12.31 -13.82 -24.06
CA PHE A 401 -11.14 -13.64 -24.92
C PHE A 401 -10.36 -12.41 -24.49
N GLY A 402 -9.04 -12.53 -24.55
CA GLY A 402 -8.13 -11.41 -24.49
C GLY A 402 -7.69 -11.03 -25.90
N PHE A 403 -7.37 -9.76 -26.07
CA PHE A 403 -6.79 -9.19 -27.26
C PHE A 403 -5.41 -8.66 -26.94
N TYR A 404 -4.47 -8.90 -27.85
CA TYR A 404 -3.14 -8.33 -27.82
C TYR A 404 -3.01 -7.42 -29.04
N PHE A 405 -2.96 -6.12 -28.80
CA PHE A 405 -2.89 -5.11 -29.84
C PHE A 405 -1.45 -4.71 -30.06
N THR A 406 -1.05 -4.63 -31.32
CA THR A 406 0.22 -4.05 -31.74
C THR A 406 -0.08 -2.77 -32.50
N TRP A 407 0.37 -1.63 -31.99
CA TRP A 407 0.35 -0.39 -32.77
C TRP A 407 1.75 -0.09 -33.32
N ARG A 408 1.81 0.55 -34.49
CA ARG A 408 3.02 1.12 -35.09
C ARG A 408 2.71 2.49 -35.67
N PRO A 409 3.53 3.53 -35.47
CA PRO A 409 3.31 4.81 -36.13
C PRO A 409 3.55 4.67 -37.65
N GLU A 410 2.78 5.36 -38.49
CA GLU A 410 2.96 5.30 -39.95
C GLU A 410 4.20 6.06 -40.43
N ASN A 411 4.63 7.06 -39.66
CA ASN A 411 5.82 7.87 -39.90
C ASN A 411 6.48 8.21 -38.57
N GLU A 412 7.74 8.63 -38.64
CA GLU A 412 8.43 9.17 -37.48
C GLU A 412 7.68 10.37 -36.90
N THR A 413 7.37 10.30 -35.61
CA THR A 413 6.53 11.27 -34.90
C THR A 413 7.26 11.82 -33.69
N TYR A 414 7.25 13.15 -33.53
CA TYR A 414 7.91 13.86 -32.41
C TYR A 414 6.86 14.32 -31.40
N LEU A 415 6.95 13.82 -30.17
CA LEU A 415 6.04 14.10 -29.07
C LEU A 415 6.73 14.94 -28.00
N LEU A 416 6.10 16.05 -27.62
CA LEU A 416 6.55 16.93 -26.55
C LEU A 416 5.48 16.95 -25.45
N CYS A 417 5.84 17.01 -24.17
CA CYS A 417 4.84 17.25 -23.13
C CYS A 417 4.16 18.62 -23.30
N ASP A 418 3.02 18.82 -22.62
CA ASP A 418 2.33 20.11 -22.71
C ASP A 418 3.14 21.24 -22.06
N ASN A 419 3.65 22.14 -22.91
CA ASN A 419 4.36 23.37 -22.52
C ASN A 419 3.47 24.63 -22.72
N ARG A 420 2.16 24.43 -22.92
CA ARG A 420 1.18 25.51 -23.00
C ARG A 420 0.94 26.13 -21.62
N ASN A 421 0.34 27.32 -21.61
CA ASN A 421 -0.02 28.07 -20.40
C ASN A 421 1.11 28.29 -19.37
N GLY A 422 2.39 28.31 -19.82
CA GLY A 422 3.54 28.55 -18.96
C GLY A 422 4.06 27.32 -18.20
N SER A 423 3.63 26.12 -18.58
CA SER A 423 4.19 24.86 -18.06
C SER A 423 5.69 24.75 -18.38
N THR A 424 6.48 24.38 -17.37
CA THR A 424 7.93 24.15 -17.47
C THR A 424 8.29 22.66 -17.46
N ALA A 425 7.31 21.77 -17.55
CA ALA A 425 7.49 20.33 -17.37
C ALA A 425 8.51 19.72 -18.34
N CYS A 426 8.64 20.28 -19.54
CA CYS A 426 9.53 19.80 -20.59
C CYS A 426 10.88 20.50 -20.60
N GLN A 427 11.08 21.54 -19.78
CA GLN A 427 12.24 22.42 -19.91
C GLN A 427 13.51 21.72 -19.43
N VAL A 428 14.56 21.85 -20.23
CA VAL A 428 15.87 21.29 -19.93
C VAL A 428 16.71 22.35 -19.24
N SER A 429 17.24 22.00 -18.07
CA SER A 429 18.12 22.87 -17.28
C SER A 429 19.47 22.21 -17.01
N PRO A 430 20.56 23.00 -16.94
CA PRO A 430 21.87 22.51 -16.50
C PRO A 430 21.79 21.96 -15.08
N VAL A 431 22.50 20.87 -14.82
CA VAL A 431 22.59 20.26 -13.48
C VAL A 431 23.11 21.25 -12.44
N ASN A 432 24.08 22.08 -12.82
CA ASN A 432 24.71 23.07 -11.94
C ASN A 432 23.88 24.34 -11.74
N SER A 433 22.80 24.52 -12.50
CA SER A 433 21.91 25.69 -12.40
C SER A 433 20.47 25.30 -12.77
N PRO A 434 19.78 24.49 -11.91
CA PRO A 434 18.48 23.93 -12.25
C PRO A 434 17.39 25.00 -12.41
N GLU A 435 17.56 26.18 -11.81
CA GLU A 435 16.65 27.32 -11.95
C GLU A 435 16.79 28.07 -13.28
N ALA A 436 17.82 27.80 -14.07
CA ALA A 436 18.14 28.51 -15.31
C ALA A 436 18.12 27.55 -16.51
N SER A 437 16.98 27.41 -17.17
CA SER A 437 16.84 26.55 -18.35
C SER A 437 17.67 27.02 -19.54
N TYR A 438 18.13 26.06 -20.35
CA TYR A 438 18.84 26.36 -21.59
C TYR A 438 17.93 27.08 -22.58
N THR A 439 18.51 27.97 -23.40
CA THR A 439 17.74 28.81 -24.33
C THR A 439 18.03 28.52 -25.80
N ALA A 440 19.21 27.97 -26.10
CA ALA A 440 19.61 27.55 -27.44
C ALA A 440 20.25 26.15 -27.41
N LEU A 441 20.17 25.43 -28.53
CA LEU A 441 20.60 24.02 -28.59
C LEU A 441 22.12 23.91 -28.38
N GLU A 442 22.85 24.89 -28.89
CA GLU A 442 24.29 25.04 -28.70
C GLU A 442 24.70 25.20 -27.22
N ASP A 443 23.82 25.70 -26.36
CA ASP A 443 24.13 25.88 -24.92
C ASP A 443 24.26 24.54 -24.19
N VAL A 444 23.59 23.49 -24.70
CA VAL A 444 23.62 22.13 -24.14
C VAL A 444 24.90 21.38 -24.54
N LEU A 445 25.65 21.91 -25.50
CA LEU A 445 26.84 21.24 -26.03
C LEU A 445 28.08 21.56 -25.19
N THR A 446 28.79 20.52 -24.79
CA THR A 446 30.12 20.59 -24.19
C THR A 446 31.18 20.59 -25.29
N ALA A 447 32.07 21.58 -25.31
CA ALA A 447 33.17 21.60 -26.26
C ALA A 447 34.14 20.44 -25.99
N ALA A 448 34.71 19.82 -27.03
CA ALA A 448 35.63 18.68 -26.87
C ALA A 448 36.87 18.98 -25.98
N SER A 449 37.27 20.25 -25.85
CA SER A 449 38.35 20.67 -24.94
C SER A 449 37.94 20.76 -23.47
N ASP A 450 36.64 20.83 -23.22
CA ASP A 450 36.04 21.19 -21.92
C ASP A 450 35.22 20.01 -21.36
N VAL A 451 35.39 18.82 -21.94
CA VAL A 451 34.75 17.58 -21.48
C VAL A 451 35.07 17.35 -20.02
N ALA A 452 34.03 17.22 -19.20
CA ALA A 452 34.18 17.14 -17.77
C ALA A 452 34.86 15.82 -17.35
N PHE A 453 35.73 15.91 -16.34
CA PHE A 453 36.28 14.75 -15.64
C PHE A 453 35.50 14.41 -14.36
N THR A 454 34.71 15.35 -13.87
CA THR A 454 33.89 15.19 -12.66
C THR A 454 32.50 15.77 -12.90
N ILE A 455 31.50 15.24 -12.20
CA ILE A 455 30.10 15.65 -12.39
C ILE A 455 29.85 17.15 -12.15
N GLN A 456 30.65 17.78 -11.28
CA GLN A 456 30.51 19.20 -10.93
C GLN A 456 30.86 20.13 -12.11
N ASP A 457 31.60 19.63 -13.09
CA ASP A 457 31.99 20.39 -14.29
C ASP A 457 31.16 20.02 -15.52
N VAL A 458 30.22 19.06 -15.40
CA VAL A 458 29.40 18.58 -16.51
C VAL A 458 28.41 19.66 -16.96
N ASN A 459 28.53 20.09 -18.23
CA ASN A 459 27.47 20.82 -18.91
C ASN A 459 26.48 19.82 -19.50
N GLY A 460 25.55 19.36 -18.64
CA GLY A 460 24.57 18.35 -18.98
C GLY A 460 23.26 18.57 -18.24
N PHE A 461 22.28 17.72 -18.56
CA PHE A 461 20.93 17.78 -18.02
C PHE A 461 20.48 16.41 -17.52
N LYS A 462 19.50 16.41 -16.61
CA LYS A 462 18.93 15.18 -16.04
C LYS A 462 17.89 14.56 -16.98
N ILE A 463 17.94 13.25 -17.15
CA ILE A 463 16.88 12.46 -17.79
C ILE A 463 16.18 11.49 -16.81
N ALA A 464 16.79 11.30 -15.64
CA ALA A 464 16.27 10.55 -14.51
C ALA A 464 16.92 11.13 -13.23
N ASP A 465 16.42 10.77 -12.05
CA ASP A 465 16.92 11.34 -10.78
C ASP A 465 18.43 11.11 -10.57
N ASN A 466 18.92 9.95 -11.03
CA ASN A 466 20.31 9.51 -10.93
C ASN A 466 21.04 9.44 -12.29
N VAL A 467 20.49 10.00 -13.38
CA VAL A 467 21.11 9.95 -14.71
C VAL A 467 21.22 11.34 -15.34
N ILE A 468 22.43 11.70 -15.73
CA ILE A 468 22.78 12.95 -16.41
C ILE A 468 23.34 12.63 -17.80
N VAL A 469 22.89 13.40 -18.79
CA VAL A 469 23.37 13.31 -20.18
C VAL A 469 24.27 14.51 -20.47
N GLU A 470 25.50 14.24 -20.89
CA GLU A 470 26.45 15.23 -21.39
C GLU A 470 26.57 15.07 -22.91
N MET A 471 26.19 16.09 -23.67
CA MET A 471 26.30 16.11 -25.13
C MET A 471 27.60 16.78 -25.54
N ILE A 472 28.53 16.04 -26.14
CA ILE A 472 29.85 16.54 -26.50
C ILE A 472 29.88 16.86 -27.99
N ASN A 473 30.30 18.08 -28.31
CA ASN A 473 30.53 18.53 -29.69
C ASN A 473 31.97 18.20 -30.11
N ASP A 474 32.19 16.92 -30.41
CA ASP A 474 33.40 16.39 -31.03
C ASP A 474 33.11 15.86 -32.45
N ASN A 475 34.12 15.29 -33.11
CA ASN A 475 33.95 14.74 -34.45
C ASN A 475 33.05 13.49 -34.51
N GLN A 476 32.71 12.91 -33.35
CA GLN A 476 31.90 11.69 -33.22
C GLN A 476 30.48 11.97 -32.72
N LEU A 477 30.19 13.23 -32.34
CA LEU A 477 28.96 13.66 -31.68
C LEU A 477 28.66 12.80 -30.44
N THR A 478 29.65 12.69 -29.57
CA THR A 478 29.60 11.79 -28.41
C THR A 478 28.54 12.20 -27.38
N LEU A 479 27.82 11.22 -26.84
CA LEU A 479 27.01 11.32 -25.62
C LEU A 479 27.67 10.55 -24.50
N ARG A 480 27.73 11.14 -23.30
CA ARG A 480 28.07 10.42 -22.08
C ARG A 480 26.89 10.36 -21.14
N TYR A 481 26.57 9.15 -20.70
CA TYR A 481 25.59 8.89 -19.66
C TYR A 481 26.32 8.77 -18.33
N TRP A 482 26.24 9.84 -17.56
CA TRP A 482 26.70 9.88 -16.18
C TRP A 482 25.62 9.29 -15.31
N VAL A 483 25.94 8.23 -14.57
CA VAL A 483 25.00 7.59 -13.65
C VAL A 483 25.56 7.71 -12.25
N ASN A 484 24.70 8.12 -11.30
CA ASN A 484 25.00 8.03 -9.89
C ASN A 484 24.66 6.64 -9.41
N ILE A 485 25.70 5.86 -9.14
CA ILE A 485 25.55 4.46 -8.70
C ILE A 485 25.77 4.35 -7.19
N ALA A 486 26.39 5.34 -6.54
CA ALA A 486 26.59 5.33 -5.09
C ALA A 486 26.87 6.73 -4.52
N ALA A 487 25.99 7.24 -3.65
CA ALA A 487 26.15 8.50 -2.93
C ALA A 487 26.44 9.71 -3.86
N ASP A 488 27.65 10.27 -3.82
CA ASP A 488 28.10 11.37 -4.71
C ASP A 488 29.00 10.87 -5.85
N ASN A 489 29.08 9.55 -6.06
CA ASN A 489 29.95 8.93 -7.05
C ASN A 489 29.24 8.78 -8.40
N TRP A 490 29.56 9.69 -9.31
CA TRP A 490 29.08 9.69 -10.68
C TRP A 490 30.18 9.17 -11.61
N SER A 491 29.85 8.16 -12.41
CA SER A 491 30.72 7.64 -13.46
C SER A 491 30.00 7.60 -14.80
N VAL A 492 30.78 7.62 -15.88
CA VAL A 492 30.25 7.43 -17.23
C VAL A 492 30.02 5.95 -17.44
N MET A 493 28.76 5.54 -17.44
CA MET A 493 28.36 4.14 -17.61
C MET A 493 28.23 3.75 -19.07
N GLU A 494 27.71 4.68 -19.87
CA GLU A 494 27.53 4.46 -21.29
C GLU A 494 27.99 5.63 -22.14
N VAL A 495 28.42 5.28 -23.35
CA VAL A 495 28.79 6.24 -24.38
C VAL A 495 28.01 5.91 -25.64
N SER A 496 27.28 6.89 -26.14
CA SER A 496 26.50 6.80 -27.38
C SER A 496 26.83 7.99 -28.28
N SER A 497 26.00 8.25 -29.27
CA SER A 497 26.10 9.41 -30.16
C SER A 497 24.78 10.15 -30.28
N TRP A 498 24.83 11.46 -30.45
CA TRP A 498 23.70 12.30 -30.81
C TRP A 498 23.79 12.76 -32.27
N ALA A 499 22.68 13.21 -32.84
CA ALA A 499 22.65 13.71 -34.21
C ALA A 499 21.80 14.99 -34.35
N PRO A 500 22.31 16.05 -35.00
CA PRO A 500 21.49 17.19 -35.38
C PRO A 500 20.62 16.82 -36.59
N THR A 501 19.33 17.12 -36.50
CA THR A 501 18.36 16.93 -37.58
C THR A 501 17.46 18.15 -37.73
N GLN A 502 16.69 18.19 -38.81
CA GLN A 502 15.61 19.16 -39.00
C GLN A 502 14.32 18.44 -39.37
N PHE A 503 13.25 18.79 -38.65
CA PHE A 503 11.90 18.28 -38.92
C PHE A 503 10.90 19.43 -38.85
N ALA A 504 9.98 19.51 -39.83
CA ALA A 504 8.97 20.56 -39.92
C ALA A 504 9.52 22.00 -39.73
N GLY A 505 10.76 22.27 -40.15
CA GLY A 505 11.42 23.58 -40.01
C GLY A 505 11.99 23.89 -38.62
N LYS A 506 11.94 22.96 -37.66
CA LYS A 506 12.61 23.05 -36.35
C LYS A 506 13.93 22.29 -36.38
N SER A 507 14.98 22.88 -35.80
CA SER A 507 16.24 22.17 -35.52
C SER A 507 16.08 21.33 -34.27
N ILE A 508 16.56 20.09 -34.32
CA ILE A 508 16.39 19.09 -33.26
C ILE A 508 17.72 18.36 -33.04
N PHE A 509 18.07 18.07 -31.79
CA PHE A 509 19.11 17.09 -31.48
C PHE A 509 18.47 15.78 -31.04
N ARG A 510 18.77 14.68 -31.74
CA ARG A 510 18.26 13.33 -31.44
C ARG A 510 19.30 12.49 -30.75
N PHE A 511 18.85 11.62 -29.86
CA PHE A 511 19.71 10.68 -29.16
C PHE A 511 18.93 9.48 -28.61
N ASP A 512 19.64 8.36 -28.46
CA ASP A 512 19.08 7.11 -27.95
C ASP A 512 19.63 6.80 -26.56
N VAL A 513 18.74 6.50 -25.63
CA VAL A 513 19.04 6.03 -24.27
C VAL A 513 19.24 4.51 -24.30
N PRO A 514 20.46 4.00 -24.02
CA PRO A 514 20.73 2.56 -24.00
C PRO A 514 19.89 1.82 -22.94
N ASP A 515 19.58 0.54 -23.19
CA ASP A 515 18.78 -0.28 -22.26
C ASP A 515 19.43 -0.40 -20.88
N VAL A 516 20.76 -0.52 -20.82
CA VAL A 516 21.53 -0.49 -19.56
C VAL A 516 21.25 0.77 -18.74
N ILE A 517 21.12 1.93 -19.41
CA ILE A 517 20.80 3.20 -18.75
C ILE A 517 19.34 3.21 -18.27
N LYS A 518 18.39 2.72 -19.07
CA LYS A 518 16.99 2.58 -18.63
C LYS A 518 16.84 1.64 -17.43
N GLN A 519 17.65 0.57 -17.38
CA GLN A 519 17.62 -0.38 -16.27
C GLN A 519 18.15 0.21 -14.97
N LEU A 520 19.14 1.12 -15.05
CA LEU A 520 19.74 1.83 -13.92
C LEU A 520 19.00 3.12 -13.53
N ALA A 521 18.15 3.65 -14.40
CA ALA A 521 17.47 4.92 -14.19
C ALA A 521 16.41 4.82 -13.09
N VAL A 522 16.45 5.77 -12.15
CA VAL A 522 15.43 5.99 -11.12
C VAL A 522 14.48 7.07 -11.59
N ASN A 523 13.17 6.77 -11.62
CA ASN A 523 12.14 7.68 -12.13
C ASN A 523 12.43 8.17 -13.56
N TYR A 524 12.57 7.23 -14.50
CA TYR A 524 12.67 7.57 -15.92
C TYR A 524 11.30 8.01 -16.44
N ASP A 525 11.18 9.29 -16.78
CA ASP A 525 9.89 9.94 -17.10
C ASP A 525 9.39 9.74 -18.55
N PHE A 526 10.10 8.94 -19.36
CA PHE A 526 9.79 8.73 -20.77
C PHE A 526 9.38 7.27 -21.05
N ASP A 527 8.49 7.08 -22.00
CA ASP A 527 8.08 5.77 -22.50
C ASP A 527 9.10 5.23 -23.53
N GLN A 528 9.76 6.12 -24.29
CA GLN A 528 10.66 5.79 -25.38
C GLN A 528 12.14 5.88 -25.02
N SER A 529 12.98 5.06 -25.65
CA SER A 529 14.44 5.21 -25.63
C SER A 529 14.95 6.32 -26.56
N ASN A 530 14.17 6.67 -27.59
CA ASN A 530 14.54 7.68 -28.58
C ASN A 530 14.05 9.04 -28.11
N LEU A 531 14.97 9.91 -27.70
CA LEU A 531 14.65 11.23 -27.18
C LEU A 531 15.16 12.33 -28.11
N PHE A 532 14.64 13.54 -27.92
CA PHE A 532 15.10 14.70 -28.66
C PHE A 532 15.05 16.00 -27.86
N LEU A 533 15.90 16.95 -28.25
CA LEU A 533 15.90 18.33 -27.76
C LEU A 533 15.47 19.30 -28.85
N VAL A 534 14.66 20.30 -28.50
CA VAL A 534 14.17 21.32 -29.42
C VAL A 534 14.04 22.68 -28.74
N VAL A 535 14.29 23.78 -29.48
CA VAL A 535 13.91 25.12 -29.02
C VAL A 535 12.42 25.35 -29.25
N ASP A 536 11.68 25.59 -28.18
CA ASP A 536 10.30 26.06 -28.25
C ASP A 536 10.03 27.15 -27.21
N ARG A 537 9.34 28.22 -27.61
CA ARG A 537 9.00 29.38 -26.75
C ARG A 537 10.20 30.01 -26.00
N GLY A 538 11.39 29.94 -26.60
CA GLY A 538 12.61 30.54 -26.05
C GLY A 538 13.38 29.66 -25.05
N PHE A 539 12.98 28.40 -24.87
CA PHE A 539 13.65 27.43 -24.01
C PHE A 539 13.92 26.13 -24.77
N ILE A 540 14.92 25.38 -24.32
CA ILE A 540 15.11 23.99 -24.74
C ILE A 540 14.14 23.10 -24.00
N ASN A 541 13.43 22.29 -24.76
CA ASN A 541 12.53 21.28 -24.23
C ASN A 541 12.96 19.90 -24.70
N ILE A 542 12.72 18.89 -23.85
CA ILE A 542 12.94 17.48 -24.15
C ILE A 542 11.61 16.80 -24.51
N GLY A 543 11.67 15.89 -25.47
CA GLY A 543 10.55 15.07 -25.91
C GLY A 543 10.97 13.70 -26.40
N GLU A 544 10.00 12.93 -26.89
CA GLU A 544 10.13 11.54 -27.32
C GLU A 544 9.91 11.41 -28.83
N THR A 545 10.67 10.50 -29.45
CA THR A 545 10.51 10.18 -30.87
C THR A 545 9.90 8.79 -31.01
N LEU A 546 8.76 8.69 -31.68
CA LEU A 546 8.18 7.41 -32.13
C LEU A 546 8.67 7.13 -33.55
N LEU A 547 9.43 6.05 -33.76
CA LEU A 547 9.95 5.69 -35.08
C LEU A 547 8.91 4.90 -35.88
N ASP A 548 8.87 5.09 -37.20
CA ASP A 548 7.91 4.50 -38.18
C ASP A 548 7.79 2.96 -38.18
N ASN A 549 8.69 2.25 -37.50
CA ASN A 549 8.65 0.79 -37.36
C ASN A 549 8.69 0.32 -35.90
N SER A 550 8.66 1.25 -34.94
CA SER A 550 8.60 0.89 -33.52
C SER A 550 7.23 0.28 -33.19
N GLU A 551 7.26 -0.90 -32.58
CA GLU A 551 6.06 -1.62 -32.15
C GLU A 551 5.75 -1.31 -30.70
N PHE A 552 4.47 -1.02 -30.44
CA PHE A 552 3.92 -0.83 -29.12
C PHE A 552 2.82 -1.82 -28.87
N HIS A 553 2.71 -2.27 -27.63
CA HIS A 553 1.76 -3.32 -27.29
C HIS A 553 0.88 -2.92 -26.12
N TYR A 554 -0.40 -3.29 -26.22
CA TYR A 554 -1.33 -3.21 -25.09
C TYR A 554 -2.37 -4.31 -25.22
N SER A 555 -3.01 -4.66 -24.11
CA SER A 555 -4.00 -5.73 -24.08
C SER A 555 -5.40 -5.18 -23.83
N GLY A 556 -6.40 -5.96 -24.26
CA GLY A 556 -7.80 -5.67 -24.02
C GLY A 556 -8.62 -6.95 -23.87
N PHE A 557 -9.90 -6.78 -23.58
CA PHE A 557 -10.85 -7.85 -23.30
C PHE A 557 -12.09 -7.71 -24.17
N ASN A 558 -12.69 -8.83 -24.54
CA ASN A 558 -14.02 -8.81 -25.15
C ASN A 558 -15.12 -8.56 -24.10
N ASN A 559 -16.36 -8.36 -24.56
CA ASN A 559 -17.54 -8.20 -23.70
C ASN A 559 -17.71 -9.39 -22.72
N GLY A 560 -17.42 -10.62 -23.15
CA GLY A 560 -17.53 -11.82 -22.32
C GLY A 560 -16.57 -11.82 -21.13
N ALA A 561 -15.28 -11.56 -21.39
CA ALA A 561 -14.26 -11.47 -20.35
C ALA A 561 -14.54 -10.32 -19.38
N LYS A 562 -14.87 -9.13 -19.90
CA LYS A 562 -15.24 -7.97 -19.07
C LYS A 562 -16.40 -8.32 -18.14
N ASN A 563 -17.48 -8.92 -18.66
CA ASN A 563 -18.64 -9.25 -17.85
C ASN A 563 -18.30 -10.28 -16.76
N GLN A 564 -17.48 -11.28 -17.07
CA GLN A 564 -17.04 -12.25 -16.07
C GLN A 564 -16.21 -11.60 -14.96
N ILE A 565 -15.25 -10.72 -15.32
CA ILE A 565 -14.42 -9.97 -14.35
C ILE A 565 -15.31 -9.20 -13.37
N PHE A 566 -16.22 -8.36 -13.87
CA PHE A 566 -17.07 -7.54 -13.01
C PHE A 566 -18.23 -8.28 -12.36
N THR A 567 -18.51 -9.53 -12.76
CA THR A 567 -19.47 -10.38 -12.04
C THR A 567 -18.86 -10.93 -10.74
N VAL A 568 -17.56 -11.22 -10.75
CA VAL A 568 -16.86 -11.76 -9.58
C VAL A 568 -16.14 -10.69 -8.76
N ALA A 569 -15.84 -9.53 -9.34
CA ALA A 569 -15.21 -8.43 -8.63
C ALA A 569 -16.14 -7.87 -7.55
N SER A 570 -15.80 -8.12 -6.28
CA SER A 570 -16.60 -7.71 -5.12
C SER A 570 -15.70 -7.40 -3.93
N ARG A 571 -16.13 -6.47 -3.09
CA ARG A 571 -15.51 -6.15 -1.80
C ARG A 571 -15.54 -7.35 -0.84
N ASP A 572 -16.48 -8.28 -1.00
CA ASP A 572 -16.55 -9.50 -0.20
C ASP A 572 -15.36 -10.45 -0.43
N ASN A 573 -14.60 -10.25 -1.50
CA ASN A 573 -13.38 -11.02 -1.79
C ASN A 573 -12.13 -10.43 -1.12
N LEU A 574 -12.24 -9.27 -0.48
CA LEU A 574 -11.14 -8.71 0.30
C LEU A 574 -10.82 -9.62 1.50
N PRO A 575 -9.58 -9.60 2.01
CA PRO A 575 -9.24 -10.30 3.24
C PRO A 575 -10.24 -9.96 4.37
N PRO A 576 -10.61 -10.96 5.19
CA PRO A 576 -11.58 -10.74 6.25
C PRO A 576 -11.09 -9.65 7.21
N PHE A 577 -12.03 -8.83 7.68
CA PHE A 577 -11.75 -7.85 8.72
C PHE A 577 -11.15 -8.55 9.96
N GLY A 578 -10.08 -7.98 10.53
CA GLY A 578 -9.52 -8.46 11.79
C GLY A 578 -8.00 -8.30 11.91
N VAL A 579 -7.43 -9.02 12.88
CA VAL A 579 -5.99 -9.03 13.13
C VAL A 579 -5.29 -9.91 12.11
N CYS A 580 -4.43 -9.30 11.29
CA CYS A 580 -3.52 -10.04 10.43
C CYS A 580 -2.12 -10.13 11.04
N ASN A 581 -1.61 -11.35 11.14
CA ASN A 581 -0.25 -11.64 11.57
C ASN A 581 0.67 -11.77 10.35
N PHE A 582 1.81 -11.08 10.38
CA PHE A 582 2.82 -11.12 9.31
C PHE A 582 4.13 -11.65 9.90
N GLY A 583 4.60 -12.78 9.36
CA GLY A 583 5.97 -13.29 9.47
C GLY A 583 6.73 -13.06 10.78
N ASN A 584 8.05 -12.90 10.66
CA ASN A 584 8.95 -12.53 11.75
C ASN A 584 9.12 -11.02 11.77
N THR A 585 8.68 -10.35 12.83
CA THR A 585 8.82 -8.90 13.03
C THR A 585 9.85 -8.54 14.10
N ALA A 586 10.78 -9.44 14.42
CA ALA A 586 11.76 -9.24 15.50
C ALA A 586 12.72 -8.05 15.27
N GLN A 587 12.93 -7.64 14.02
CA GLN A 587 13.68 -6.44 13.62
C GLN A 587 12.78 -5.48 12.85
N ALA A 588 11.63 -5.15 13.43
CA ALA A 588 10.66 -4.25 12.80
C ALA A 588 11.32 -2.96 12.30
N ASN A 589 10.98 -2.57 11.08
CA ASN A 589 11.37 -1.31 10.44
C ASN A 589 10.26 -0.93 9.44
N GLU A 590 10.41 0.22 8.78
CA GLU A 590 9.43 0.70 7.79
C GLU A 590 9.26 -0.26 6.61
N SER A 591 10.31 -1.00 6.23
CA SER A 591 10.25 -1.99 5.14
C SER A 591 9.45 -3.23 5.51
N LEU A 592 9.72 -3.85 6.65
CA LEU A 592 8.91 -4.96 7.16
C LEU A 592 7.48 -4.51 7.40
N PHE A 593 7.25 -3.25 7.78
CA PHE A 593 5.92 -2.68 7.86
C PHE A 593 5.23 -2.63 6.49
N LEU A 594 5.90 -2.15 5.43
CA LEU A 594 5.36 -2.16 4.07
C LEU A 594 5.03 -3.60 3.61
N ASN A 595 5.91 -4.57 3.86
CA ASN A 595 5.63 -5.98 3.55
C ASN A 595 4.44 -6.51 4.34
N ALA A 596 4.36 -6.16 5.63
CA ALA A 596 3.24 -6.56 6.47
C ALA A 596 1.93 -5.94 6.01
N VAL A 597 1.92 -4.67 5.61
CA VAL A 597 0.74 -3.99 5.03
C VAL A 597 0.34 -4.65 3.71
N THR A 598 1.31 -4.98 2.86
CA THR A 598 1.04 -5.59 1.55
C THR A 598 0.47 -7.00 1.68
N GLU A 599 0.98 -7.83 2.59
CA GLU A 599 0.48 -9.19 2.82
C GLU A 599 -0.81 -9.22 3.65
N CYS A 600 -0.97 -8.27 4.59
CA CYS A 600 -2.16 -8.19 5.43
C CYS A 600 -3.30 -7.34 4.85
N GLY A 601 -3.04 -6.59 3.79
CA GLY A 601 -3.93 -5.53 3.35
C GLY A 601 -5.22 -6.06 2.75
N GLY A 602 -6.35 -5.59 3.27
CA GLY A 602 -7.56 -5.35 2.51
C GLY A 602 -7.52 -3.94 1.92
N ASP A 603 -8.42 -3.69 0.99
CA ASP A 603 -8.59 -2.50 0.13
C ASP A 603 -8.26 -1.10 0.71
N GLU A 604 -8.22 -0.94 2.03
CA GLU A 604 -8.23 0.35 2.68
C GLU A 604 -6.84 0.94 2.88
N ARG A 605 -6.65 2.21 2.53
CA ARG A 605 -5.53 3.05 2.98
C ARG A 605 -6.10 4.37 3.44
N PHE A 606 -5.34 5.17 4.17
CA PHE A 606 -5.80 6.52 4.47
C PHE A 606 -5.74 7.40 3.21
N THR A 607 -6.82 8.11 2.94
CA THR A 607 -6.93 9.17 1.92
C THR A 607 -7.19 10.50 2.60
N ASN A 608 -7.06 11.60 1.86
CA ASN A 608 -7.43 12.93 2.33
C ASN A 608 -8.89 12.94 2.83
N GLN A 609 -9.79 12.29 2.09
CA GLN A 609 -11.20 12.19 2.47
C GLN A 609 -11.41 11.36 3.75
N SER A 610 -10.77 10.20 3.87
CA SER A 610 -10.95 9.35 5.05
C SER A 610 -10.37 9.99 6.30
N ILE A 611 -9.21 10.66 6.21
CA ILE A 611 -8.64 11.41 7.33
C ILE A 611 -9.54 12.55 7.75
N ASN A 612 -10.08 13.32 6.78
CA ASN A 612 -11.02 14.39 7.10
C ASN A 612 -12.29 13.89 7.81
N ALA A 613 -12.73 12.66 7.51
CA ALA A 613 -13.85 12.03 8.21
C ALA A 613 -13.50 11.61 9.66
N LEU A 614 -12.22 11.35 9.95
CA LEU A 614 -11.72 10.97 11.28
C LEU A 614 -11.42 12.17 12.19
N ILE A 615 -11.36 13.39 11.64
CA ILE A 615 -11.16 14.60 12.44
C ILE A 615 -12.32 14.77 13.42
N ASP A 616 -11.97 15.11 14.66
CA ASP A 616 -12.87 15.27 15.80
C ASP A 616 -13.67 14.01 16.20
N GLN A 617 -13.37 12.84 15.60
CA GLN A 617 -13.88 11.55 16.05
C GLN A 617 -13.04 11.03 17.23
N HIS A 618 -13.68 10.31 18.15
CA HIS A 618 -13.01 9.56 19.20
C HIS A 618 -12.65 8.18 18.67
N LEU A 619 -11.36 7.91 18.54
CA LEU A 619 -10.80 6.66 18.04
C LEU A 619 -10.39 5.79 19.23
N VAL A 620 -11.27 4.86 19.62
CA VAL A 620 -11.21 4.10 20.87
C VAL A 620 -10.60 2.72 20.68
N GLN A 621 -9.64 2.38 21.54
CA GLN A 621 -9.00 1.08 21.62
C GLN A 621 -9.16 0.51 23.03
N ILE A 622 -9.44 -0.79 23.11
CA ILE A 622 -9.54 -1.54 24.36
C ILE A 622 -8.55 -2.70 24.30
N SER A 623 -7.68 -2.82 25.30
CA SER A 623 -6.71 -3.92 25.41
C SER A 623 -7.37 -5.21 25.92
N GLU A 624 -6.65 -6.34 25.90
CA GLU A 624 -7.10 -7.60 26.51
C GLU A 624 -7.31 -7.48 28.01
N ASP A 625 -6.50 -6.64 28.65
CA ASP A 625 -6.58 -6.36 30.07
C ASP A 625 -7.71 -5.37 30.40
N GLY A 626 -8.37 -4.78 29.40
CA GLY A 626 -9.45 -3.81 29.57
C GLY A 626 -8.95 -2.38 29.81
N ASP A 627 -7.67 -2.09 29.48
CA ASP A 627 -7.20 -0.70 29.41
C ASP A 627 -7.87 -0.01 28.23
N ILE A 628 -8.38 1.19 28.47
CA ILE A 628 -9.09 1.99 27.49
C ILE A 628 -8.19 3.14 27.07
N SER A 629 -8.00 3.32 25.76
CA SER A 629 -7.33 4.50 25.23
C SER A 629 -8.14 5.08 24.08
N ALA A 630 -8.17 6.39 23.98
CA ALA A 630 -8.76 7.08 22.85
C ALA A 630 -7.82 8.14 22.30
N MET A 631 -7.98 8.44 21.03
CA MET A 631 -7.34 9.57 20.40
C MET A 631 -8.33 10.39 19.58
N ILE A 632 -8.08 11.69 19.47
CA ILE A 632 -8.89 12.61 18.67
C ILE A 632 -7.95 13.39 17.76
N LEU A 633 -8.13 13.26 16.44
CA LEU A 633 -7.37 14.04 15.45
C LEU A 633 -7.99 15.42 15.32
N ARG A 634 -7.18 16.49 15.33
CA ARG A 634 -7.64 17.87 15.15
C ARG A 634 -7.23 18.41 13.78
N SER A 635 -8.04 19.31 13.23
CA SER A 635 -7.83 19.95 11.92
C SER A 635 -6.57 20.82 11.81
N ASN A 636 -5.97 21.20 12.93
CA ASN A 636 -4.70 21.92 13.00
C ASN A 636 -3.46 20.98 12.97
N ASN A 637 -3.63 19.71 12.61
CA ASN A 637 -2.61 18.66 12.61
C ASN A 637 -2.07 18.30 14.02
N SER A 638 -2.77 18.68 15.10
CA SER A 638 -2.52 18.14 16.44
C SER A 638 -3.44 16.94 16.72
N TRP A 639 -3.10 16.12 17.72
CA TRP A 639 -4.02 15.10 18.21
C TRP A 639 -4.02 15.04 19.73
N GLU A 640 -5.16 14.67 20.30
CA GLU A 640 -5.36 14.50 21.73
C GLU A 640 -5.31 13.02 22.10
N GLN A 641 -4.78 12.72 23.28
CA GLN A 641 -4.71 11.36 23.80
C GLN A 641 -5.47 11.28 25.11
N TYR A 642 -6.28 10.24 25.25
CA TYR A 642 -6.96 9.89 26.48
C TYR A 642 -6.56 8.48 26.90
N LYS A 643 -6.23 8.31 28.17
CA LYS A 643 -5.98 6.99 28.78
C LYS A 643 -6.93 6.83 29.96
N ASN A 644 -7.75 5.79 29.94
CA ASN A 644 -8.76 5.50 30.95
C ASN A 644 -9.60 6.75 31.30
N GLY A 645 -10.16 7.42 30.29
CA GLY A 645 -10.99 8.63 30.47
C GLY A 645 -10.23 9.94 30.69
N ARG A 646 -8.89 9.91 30.80
CA ARG A 646 -8.10 11.10 31.16
C ARG A 646 -7.25 11.64 30.02
N ALA A 647 -7.38 12.94 29.80
CA ALA A 647 -6.51 13.68 28.90
C ALA A 647 -5.04 13.56 29.34
N VAL A 648 -4.19 13.11 28.43
CA VAL A 648 -2.75 13.11 28.61
C VAL A 648 -2.21 14.41 28.03
N THR A 649 -1.75 15.32 28.89
CA THR A 649 -1.13 16.58 28.44
C THR A 649 0.09 16.30 27.57
N GLY A 650 0.31 17.11 26.54
CA GLY A 650 1.49 16.99 25.69
C GLY A 650 1.32 17.60 24.30
N SER A 651 2.43 17.94 23.64
CA SER A 651 2.45 18.47 22.29
C SER A 651 2.58 17.33 21.27
N ARG A 652 1.49 17.02 20.59
CA ARG A 652 1.40 15.90 19.65
C ARG A 652 0.98 16.40 18.28
N SER A 653 1.45 15.74 17.22
CA SER A 653 1.06 16.09 15.85
C SER A 653 0.86 14.87 14.97
N TRP A 654 0.12 15.05 13.88
CA TRP A 654 -0.11 14.00 12.88
C TRP A 654 0.08 14.54 11.46
N ALA A 655 0.35 13.65 10.52
CA ALA A 655 0.43 13.95 9.09
C ALA A 655 0.03 12.74 8.25
N LEU A 656 -0.54 12.97 7.07
CA LEU A 656 -0.76 11.93 6.06
C LEU A 656 0.45 11.88 5.12
N THR A 657 1.10 10.72 5.01
CA THR A 657 2.23 10.52 4.09
C THR A 657 1.74 10.37 2.64
N LYS A 658 2.65 10.44 1.65
CA LYS A 658 2.28 10.27 0.22
C LYS A 658 1.82 8.84 -0.10
N GLU A 659 2.26 7.89 0.70
CA GLU A 659 1.99 6.46 0.60
C GLU A 659 0.62 6.10 1.21
N GLY A 660 -0.03 7.05 1.90
CA GLY A 660 -1.32 6.84 2.55
C GLY A 660 -1.24 6.29 3.97
N TYR A 661 -0.11 6.54 4.67
CA TYR A 661 0.03 6.23 6.10
C TYR A 661 -0.31 7.45 6.95
N LEU A 662 -1.05 7.24 8.04
CA LEU A 662 -1.23 8.25 9.07
C LEU A 662 -0.01 8.19 10.01
N LYS A 663 0.87 9.20 9.93
CA LYS A 663 1.99 9.39 10.84
C LYS A 663 1.51 10.10 12.11
N LEU A 664 1.70 9.47 13.26
CA LEU A 664 1.41 10.03 14.57
C LEU A 664 2.72 10.29 15.29
N ILE A 665 2.94 11.54 15.68
CA ILE A 665 4.10 11.98 16.46
C ILE A 665 3.63 12.19 17.91
N PRO A 666 4.13 11.39 18.88
CA PRO A 666 3.78 11.53 20.28
C PRO A 666 4.46 12.76 20.92
N ASP A 667 4.10 13.06 22.16
CA ASP A 667 4.73 14.13 22.93
C ASP A 667 6.11 13.68 23.43
N THR A 668 7.13 13.95 22.64
CA THR A 668 8.51 13.51 22.89
C THR A 668 9.49 14.51 22.28
N SER A 669 10.66 14.64 22.92
CA SER A 669 11.78 15.40 22.34
C SER A 669 12.62 14.56 21.37
N LYS A 670 12.32 13.26 21.24
CA LYS A 670 13.05 12.31 20.41
C LYS A 670 12.47 12.34 18.99
N PRO A 671 13.22 12.78 17.98
CA PRO A 671 12.68 12.98 16.64
C PRO A 671 12.28 11.68 15.92
N ASN A 672 12.77 10.52 16.38
CA ASN A 672 12.53 9.21 15.76
C ASN A 672 11.40 8.42 16.42
N ASP A 673 10.78 8.95 17.47
CA ASP A 673 9.61 8.33 18.09
C ASP A 673 8.36 8.70 17.27
N PHE A 674 7.72 7.73 16.65
CA PHE A 674 6.47 7.92 15.90
C PHE A 674 5.72 6.59 15.71
N ASP A 675 4.45 6.70 15.35
CA ASP A 675 3.66 5.56 14.87
C ASP A 675 3.23 5.80 13.42
N TYR A 676 3.38 4.80 12.55
CA TYR A 676 2.66 4.75 11.27
C TYR A 676 1.47 3.85 11.38
N TRP A 677 0.33 4.37 10.94
CA TRP A 677 -0.91 3.64 10.82
C TRP A 677 -1.22 3.45 9.35
N SER A 678 -1.36 2.18 8.95
CA SER A 678 -1.92 1.80 7.68
C SER A 678 -3.27 1.16 7.95
N LEU A 679 -4.32 1.74 7.35
CA LEU A 679 -5.63 1.11 7.37
C LEU A 679 -5.51 -0.23 6.61
N THR A 680 -6.16 -1.29 7.09
CA THR A 680 -6.15 -2.60 6.42
C THR A 680 -7.56 -3.09 6.12
N SER A 681 -8.54 -2.71 6.93
CA SER A 681 -9.95 -3.02 6.71
C SER A 681 -10.82 -2.09 7.55
N VAL A 682 -12.09 -1.93 7.15
CA VAL A 682 -13.10 -1.15 7.86
C VAL A 682 -14.41 -1.93 7.91
N ASP A 683 -14.98 -2.05 9.10
CA ASP A 683 -16.37 -2.47 9.30
C ASP A 683 -17.27 -1.23 9.45
N TYR A 684 -17.85 -0.81 8.33
CA TYR A 684 -18.73 0.37 8.27
C TYR A 684 -20.04 0.21 9.05
N SER A 685 -20.46 -1.03 9.36
CA SER A 685 -21.69 -1.26 10.12
C SER A 685 -21.49 -1.02 11.62
N ARG A 686 -20.27 -1.28 12.11
CA ARG A 686 -19.90 -1.12 13.52
C ARG A 686 -18.97 0.08 13.77
N ASN A 687 -18.55 0.78 12.70
CA ASN A 687 -17.52 1.83 12.70
C ASN A 687 -16.22 1.36 13.37
N ILE A 688 -15.66 0.24 12.90
CA ILE A 688 -14.41 -0.30 13.44
C ILE A 688 -13.36 -0.34 12.34
N LEU A 689 -12.19 0.22 12.64
CA LEU A 689 -11.00 0.26 11.81
C LEU A 689 -10.03 -0.84 12.25
N ALA A 690 -9.57 -1.66 11.31
CA ALA A 690 -8.41 -2.53 11.51
C ALA A 690 -7.17 -1.81 10.96
N VAL A 691 -6.22 -1.50 11.84
CA VAL A 691 -5.05 -0.70 11.50
C VAL A 691 -3.79 -1.50 11.78
N LYS A 692 -2.94 -1.66 10.77
CA LYS A 692 -1.57 -2.12 10.96
C LYS A 692 -0.74 -0.95 11.46
N THR A 693 -0.04 -1.16 12.56
CA THR A 693 0.77 -0.13 13.20
C THR A 693 2.23 -0.54 13.20
N TYR A 694 3.09 0.39 12.77
CA TYR A 694 4.52 0.38 13.04
C TYR A 694 4.83 1.45 14.10
N SER A 695 5.37 1.04 15.24
CA SER A 695 5.76 1.93 16.33
C SER A 695 7.27 1.96 16.41
N SER A 696 7.86 3.10 16.05
CA SER A 696 9.29 3.38 16.21
C SER A 696 9.55 4.03 17.56
N ARG A 697 10.47 3.48 18.36
CA ARG A 697 10.81 4.01 19.68
C ARG A 697 12.31 3.91 19.89
N GLU A 698 12.98 5.05 20.15
CA GLU A 698 14.41 5.01 20.46
C GLU A 698 14.65 4.21 21.76
N GLU A 699 15.55 3.23 21.69
CA GLU A 699 15.85 2.30 22.80
C GLU A 699 16.12 3.04 24.12
N ASN A 700 15.35 2.65 25.14
CA ASN A 700 15.65 2.94 26.55
C ASN A 700 15.87 1.60 27.27
N SER A 701 16.61 1.58 28.38
CA SER A 701 17.06 0.35 29.05
C SER A 701 15.97 -0.66 29.49
N ASN A 702 14.67 -0.34 29.37
CA ASN A 702 13.55 -1.15 29.89
C ASN A 702 12.32 -1.28 28.94
N THR A 703 12.33 -0.77 27.70
CA THR A 703 11.23 -0.95 26.74
C THR A 703 11.79 -1.42 25.40
N SER A 704 11.17 -2.46 24.83
CA SER A 704 11.52 -3.02 23.53
C SER A 704 11.56 -1.94 22.44
N GLY A 705 12.50 -2.09 21.50
CA GLY A 705 12.64 -1.26 20.30
C GLY A 705 11.44 -1.36 19.36
N ASP A 706 11.67 -1.06 18.09
CA ASP A 706 10.62 -0.95 17.06
C ASP A 706 9.69 -2.18 16.99
N LEU A 707 8.39 -1.95 16.74
CA LEU A 707 7.35 -3.00 16.75
C LEU A 707 6.38 -2.86 15.58
N ILE A 708 5.92 -3.99 15.05
CA ILE A 708 4.79 -4.07 14.11
C ILE A 708 3.67 -4.91 14.73
N PHE A 709 2.47 -4.36 14.78
CA PHE A 709 1.29 -5.04 15.33
C PHE A 709 0.02 -4.55 14.63
N THR A 710 -1.12 -5.12 15.01
CA THR A 710 -2.44 -4.68 14.51
C THR A 710 -3.25 -4.17 15.70
N ILE A 711 -3.89 -3.03 15.51
CA ILE A 711 -4.86 -2.47 16.46
C ILE A 711 -6.25 -2.46 15.83
N LEU A 712 -7.26 -2.53 16.70
CA LEU A 712 -8.66 -2.39 16.34
C LEU A 712 -9.20 -1.17 17.05
N THR A 713 -9.70 -0.24 16.26
CA THR A 713 -10.11 1.09 16.72
C THR A 713 -11.56 1.30 16.37
N LYS A 714 -12.42 1.59 17.34
CA LYS A 714 -13.82 1.94 17.10
C LYS A 714 -13.99 3.46 17.08
N GLU A 715 -14.75 3.96 16.11
CA GLU A 715 -15.00 5.39 15.92
C GLU A 715 -16.29 5.80 16.63
N TYR A 716 -16.23 6.90 17.38
CA TYR A 716 -17.40 7.58 17.95
C TYR A 716 -17.38 9.05 17.54
N ALA A 717 -18.50 9.54 17.02
CA ALA A 717 -18.70 10.97 16.85
C ALA A 717 -18.88 11.65 18.22
N PRO A 718 -18.64 12.97 18.32
CA PRO A 718 -19.01 13.73 19.50
C PRO A 718 -20.47 13.46 19.86
N ASP A 719 -20.73 13.15 21.13
CA ASP A 719 -22.06 12.84 21.69
C ASP A 719 -22.73 11.55 21.19
N GLN A 720 -21.99 10.64 20.51
CA GLN A 720 -22.55 9.37 20.06
C GLN A 720 -22.72 8.35 21.20
N LEU A 721 -21.95 8.48 22.29
CA LEU A 721 -22.06 7.59 23.44
C LEU A 721 -23.44 7.74 24.11
N ALA A 722 -24.14 6.62 24.33
CA ALA A 722 -25.46 6.62 24.94
C ALA A 722 -25.60 5.49 25.98
N ALA A 723 -26.31 5.79 27.06
CA ALA A 723 -26.65 4.80 28.08
C ALA A 723 -27.79 3.87 27.60
N CYS A 724 -27.69 2.58 27.94
CA CYS A 724 -28.69 1.58 27.55
C CYS A 724 -29.90 1.60 28.50
N GLN A 725 -30.91 2.44 28.18
CA GLN A 725 -32.09 2.66 29.04
C GLN A 725 -33.15 1.54 29.01
N ILE A 726 -32.91 0.47 28.23
CA ILE A 726 -33.84 -0.66 28.11
C ILE A 726 -33.99 -1.35 29.48
N LEU A 727 -35.23 -1.56 29.93
CA LEU A 727 -35.59 -2.10 31.25
C LEU A 727 -35.19 -1.23 32.45
N ASP A 728 -34.87 0.06 32.24
CA ASP A 728 -34.76 0.99 33.36
C ASP A 728 -36.09 1.04 34.13
N SER A 729 -35.97 1.09 35.45
CA SER A 729 -37.08 0.84 36.37
C SER A 729 -37.99 2.06 36.52
N GLY A 730 -37.45 3.25 36.26
CA GLY A 730 -38.07 4.54 36.57
C GLY A 730 -38.23 4.76 38.08
N TRP A 731 -38.53 6.00 38.48
CA TRP A 731 -38.59 6.37 39.90
C TRP A 731 -39.92 6.99 40.31
N ASP A 732 -40.50 6.48 41.41
CA ASP A 732 -41.70 7.05 42.02
C ASP A 732 -41.33 7.94 43.21
N GLN A 733 -41.60 9.23 43.04
CA GLN A 733 -41.35 10.28 44.03
C GLN A 733 -42.15 10.12 45.31
N THR A 734 -43.33 9.48 45.25
CA THR A 734 -44.26 9.41 46.38
C THR A 734 -43.90 8.31 47.36
N THR A 735 -43.50 7.16 46.82
CA THR A 735 -43.08 5.98 47.59
C THR A 735 -41.56 5.93 47.77
N THR A 736 -40.82 6.80 47.10
CA THR A 736 -39.35 6.78 47.03
C THR A 736 -38.84 5.40 46.62
N SER A 737 -39.46 4.79 45.62
CA SER A 737 -39.11 3.44 45.18
C SER A 737 -39.13 3.34 43.66
N PRO A 738 -38.49 2.32 43.08
CA PRO A 738 -38.60 2.06 41.65
C PRO A 738 -40.06 1.86 41.21
N ILE A 739 -40.46 2.48 40.09
CA ILE A 739 -41.82 2.29 39.52
C ILE A 739 -42.03 0.81 39.16
N THR A 740 -40.99 0.19 38.62
CA THR A 740 -40.98 -1.23 38.26
C THR A 740 -39.89 -1.94 39.03
N LYS A 741 -40.24 -2.95 39.83
CA LYS A 741 -39.25 -3.81 40.49
C LYS A 741 -38.55 -4.68 39.47
N ARG A 742 -37.24 -4.84 39.62
CA ARG A 742 -36.41 -5.69 38.77
C ARG A 742 -35.56 -6.61 39.60
N THR A 743 -35.30 -7.80 39.10
CA THR A 743 -34.43 -8.78 39.78
C THR A 743 -32.96 -8.57 39.40
N LEU A 744 -32.05 -9.03 40.26
CA LEU A 744 -30.62 -9.05 39.95
C LEU A 744 -30.31 -9.86 38.66
N THR A 745 -31.04 -10.96 38.43
CA THR A 745 -30.88 -11.76 37.20
C THR A 745 -31.34 -11.00 35.95
N GLU A 746 -32.42 -10.22 36.03
CA GLU A 746 -32.81 -9.34 34.92
C GLU A 746 -31.73 -8.29 34.62
N TYR A 747 -31.08 -7.76 35.66
CA TYR A 747 -29.94 -6.85 35.51
C TYR A 747 -28.77 -7.52 34.80
N GLU A 748 -28.31 -8.68 35.26
CA GLU A 748 -27.16 -9.39 34.69
C GLU A 748 -27.38 -9.69 33.20
N GLN A 749 -28.59 -10.16 32.85
CA GLN A 749 -28.98 -10.43 31.46
C GLN A 749 -29.02 -9.15 30.63
N GLN A 750 -29.56 -8.07 31.19
CA GLN A 750 -29.66 -6.80 30.47
C GLN A 750 -28.30 -6.13 30.29
N ALA A 751 -27.45 -6.13 31.32
CA ALA A 751 -26.08 -5.62 31.25
C ALA A 751 -25.28 -6.37 30.18
N ALA A 752 -25.39 -7.71 30.13
CA ALA A 752 -24.76 -8.51 29.08
C ALA A 752 -25.30 -8.19 27.67
N THR A 753 -26.60 -7.92 27.53
CA THR A 753 -27.22 -7.57 26.25
C THR A 753 -26.85 -6.15 25.79
N CYS A 754 -26.70 -5.22 26.73
CA CYS A 754 -26.30 -3.83 26.46
C CYS A 754 -24.80 -3.67 26.17
N LYS A 755 -23.96 -4.65 26.52
CA LYS A 755 -22.50 -4.58 26.32
C LYS A 755 -22.17 -4.50 24.83
N VAL A 756 -21.46 -3.45 24.45
CA VAL A 756 -20.93 -3.24 23.10
C VAL A 756 -19.54 -3.89 23.04
N ILE A 757 -19.49 -5.14 22.61
CA ILE A 757 -18.25 -5.92 22.47
C ILE A 757 -17.79 -5.85 21.01
N TRP A 758 -16.52 -5.56 20.76
CA TRP A 758 -15.93 -5.65 19.43
C TRP A 758 -14.67 -6.50 19.41
N GLU A 759 -14.62 -7.51 18.54
CA GLU A 759 -13.46 -8.41 18.36
C GLU A 759 -12.90 -8.98 19.68
N GLN A 760 -13.80 -9.43 20.57
CA GLN A 760 -13.49 -9.95 21.92
C GLN A 760 -12.90 -8.91 22.90
N ARG A 761 -12.89 -7.62 22.54
CA ARG A 761 -12.56 -6.53 23.46
C ARG A 761 -13.81 -6.09 24.20
N THR A 762 -13.77 -6.14 25.53
CA THR A 762 -14.92 -5.89 26.40
C THR A 762 -14.68 -4.64 27.24
N PRO A 763 -15.57 -3.63 27.18
CA PRO A 763 -15.51 -2.50 28.10
C PRO A 763 -15.79 -2.99 29.53
N ARG A 764 -14.91 -2.65 30.47
CA ARG A 764 -15.01 -3.04 31.89
C ARG A 764 -14.27 -2.08 32.79
N PHE A 765 -14.63 -2.05 34.07
CA PHE A 765 -13.81 -1.37 35.06
C PHE A 765 -12.60 -2.23 35.43
N THR A 766 -11.47 -1.57 35.66
CA THR A 766 -10.23 -2.20 36.14
C THR A 766 -9.73 -1.40 37.34
N GLU A 767 -8.97 -2.04 38.23
CA GLU A 767 -8.39 -1.34 39.39
C GLU A 767 -7.52 -0.17 38.93
N LYS A 768 -6.71 -0.38 37.88
CA LYS A 768 -5.88 0.65 37.25
C LYS A 768 -6.68 1.87 36.78
N LEU A 769 -7.92 1.66 36.33
CA LEU A 769 -8.81 2.73 35.89
C LEU A 769 -9.44 3.48 37.08
N LEU A 770 -9.70 2.81 38.21
CA LEU A 770 -10.43 3.38 39.36
C LEU A 770 -9.54 3.93 40.48
N ILE A 771 -8.41 3.30 40.76
CA ILE A 771 -7.52 3.62 41.89
C ILE A 771 -6.03 3.60 41.53
N GLY A 772 -5.71 3.56 40.23
CA GLY A 772 -4.32 3.62 39.77
C GLY A 772 -3.47 2.39 40.14
N GLN A 773 -2.16 2.56 40.28
CA GLN A 773 -1.19 1.45 40.46
C GLN A 773 -0.20 1.62 41.62
N SER A 774 -0.24 2.73 42.38
CA SER A 774 0.84 3.06 43.33
C SER A 774 0.51 2.85 44.81
N GLY A 775 -0.75 2.59 45.18
CA GLY A 775 -1.12 2.60 46.61
C GLY A 775 -1.06 4.02 47.21
N GLU A 776 -1.23 5.04 46.37
CA GLU A 776 -1.19 6.45 46.75
C GLU A 776 -2.55 7.13 46.50
N LEU A 777 -3.17 7.66 47.56
CA LEU A 777 -4.46 8.37 47.51
C LEU A 777 -4.58 9.54 46.52
N SER A 778 -3.47 9.97 45.90
CA SER A 778 -3.46 11.02 44.87
C SER A 778 -3.89 10.53 43.49
N ASP A 779 -3.80 9.22 43.20
CA ASP A 779 -4.24 8.66 41.92
C ASP A 779 -5.62 7.97 42.01
N ASP A 780 -6.25 7.94 43.19
CA ASP A 780 -7.65 7.60 43.41
C ASP A 780 -8.60 8.40 42.50
N LYS A 781 -9.67 7.74 42.03
CA LYS A 781 -10.69 8.34 41.15
C LYS A 781 -12.06 8.41 41.80
N ALA A 782 -12.89 9.26 41.23
CA ALA A 782 -14.31 9.26 41.51
C ALA A 782 -15.10 9.16 40.21
N LEU A 783 -16.20 8.40 40.22
CA LEU A 783 -17.19 8.43 39.14
C LEU A 783 -18.02 9.70 39.32
N HIS A 784 -18.13 10.48 38.25
CA HIS A 784 -19.00 11.64 38.14
C HIS A 784 -20.13 11.32 37.16
N PHE A 785 -21.37 11.48 37.60
CA PHE A 785 -22.57 11.05 36.88
C PHE A 785 -23.11 12.19 36.01
N PHE A 786 -23.44 11.91 34.75
CA PHE A 786 -23.92 12.93 33.82
C PHE A 786 -25.40 13.27 34.04
N GLY A 787 -26.22 12.26 34.33
CA GLY A 787 -27.64 12.44 34.65
C GLY A 787 -27.88 13.23 35.93
N ASP A 788 -26.92 13.20 36.86
CA ASP A 788 -26.92 13.98 38.09
C ASP A 788 -25.51 14.46 38.47
N SER A 789 -25.17 15.68 38.06
CA SER A 789 -23.82 16.22 38.20
C SER A 789 -23.40 16.56 39.63
N SER A 790 -24.31 16.50 40.61
CA SER A 790 -23.98 16.68 42.03
C SER A 790 -23.51 15.37 42.70
N ARG A 791 -23.73 14.23 42.04
CA ARG A 791 -23.38 12.90 42.55
C ARG A 791 -21.94 12.51 42.19
N PHE A 792 -21.24 11.97 43.19
CA PHE A 792 -19.91 11.41 43.06
C PHE A 792 -19.78 10.09 43.82
N LEU A 793 -19.14 9.09 43.20
CA LEU A 793 -18.72 7.88 43.88
C LEU A 793 -17.20 7.92 44.02
N LYS A 794 -16.70 8.34 45.19
CA LYS A 794 -15.27 8.46 45.49
C LYS A 794 -14.71 7.10 45.89
N LEU A 795 -13.75 6.60 45.13
CA LEU A 795 -13.11 5.30 45.37
C LEU A 795 -11.72 5.53 45.94
N SER A 796 -11.29 4.67 46.87
CA SER A 796 -9.97 4.72 47.47
C SER A 796 -9.31 3.36 47.49
N ASP A 797 -7.99 3.35 47.32
CA ASP A 797 -7.14 2.15 47.44
C ASP A 797 -6.96 1.64 48.88
N ASN A 798 -7.52 2.32 49.89
CA ASN A 798 -7.48 1.86 51.29
C ASN A 798 -8.32 0.59 51.46
N PHE A 799 -7.79 -0.42 52.16
CA PHE A 799 -8.46 -1.70 52.34
C PHE A 799 -9.12 -1.87 53.71
N SER A 800 -10.25 -2.58 53.73
CA SER A 800 -10.92 -3.13 54.90
C SER A 800 -11.46 -4.52 54.60
N GLY A 801 -10.70 -5.56 54.98
CA GLY A 801 -11.05 -6.95 54.69
C GLY A 801 -10.88 -7.30 53.20
N GLU A 802 -11.94 -7.78 52.56
CA GLU A 802 -12.00 -8.09 51.12
C GLU A 802 -12.46 -6.87 50.26
N PHE A 803 -12.70 -5.73 50.90
CA PHE A 803 -13.19 -4.51 50.24
C PHE A 803 -12.18 -3.38 50.32
N PHE A 804 -12.28 -2.48 49.35
CA PHE A 804 -11.72 -1.16 49.37
C PHE A 804 -12.68 -0.16 50.05
N LEU A 805 -12.14 0.91 50.61
CA LEU A 805 -12.91 2.00 51.20
C LEU A 805 -13.28 3.03 50.13
N GLY A 806 -14.36 3.75 50.36
CA GLY A 806 -14.75 4.87 49.50
C GLY A 806 -15.78 5.75 50.19
N LYS A 807 -16.34 6.68 49.43
CA LYS A 807 -17.43 7.53 49.89
C LYS A 807 -18.41 7.84 48.77
N TYR A 808 -19.70 7.75 49.05
CA TYR A 808 -20.72 8.36 48.22
C TYR A 808 -20.85 9.84 48.62
N VAL A 809 -20.82 10.76 47.65
CA VAL A 809 -20.90 12.20 47.90
C VAL A 809 -21.96 12.84 47.02
N ASP A 810 -22.80 13.66 47.64
CA ASP A 810 -23.72 14.58 46.96
C ASP A 810 -23.35 16.03 47.31
N SER A 811 -22.93 16.79 46.29
CA SER A 811 -22.46 18.17 46.45
C SER A 811 -23.54 19.19 46.78
N ASP A 812 -24.82 18.88 46.55
CA ASP A 812 -25.91 19.80 46.87
C ASP A 812 -26.19 19.87 48.38
N GLY A 813 -25.50 19.03 49.17
CA GLY A 813 -25.46 19.10 50.63
C GLY A 813 -26.69 18.54 51.34
N CYS A 814 -27.64 18.01 50.55
CA CYS A 814 -28.97 17.60 51.02
C CYS A 814 -29.26 16.12 50.80
N GLY A 815 -28.21 15.35 50.48
CA GLY A 815 -28.25 13.90 50.31
C GLY A 815 -27.26 13.14 51.19
N PHE A 816 -27.32 11.82 51.01
CA PHE A 816 -26.66 10.77 51.79
C PHE A 816 -25.14 10.75 51.56
N ASN A 817 -24.37 11.50 52.35
CA ASN A 817 -22.92 11.38 52.37
C ASN A 817 -22.49 10.25 53.32
N PHE A 818 -22.25 9.04 52.80
CA PHE A 818 -21.88 7.86 53.60
C PHE A 818 -20.61 7.17 53.09
N ASP A 819 -19.94 6.48 54.01
CA ASP A 819 -18.80 5.64 53.69
C ASP A 819 -19.27 4.36 53.01
N ILE A 820 -18.52 3.91 52.00
CA ILE A 820 -18.81 2.69 51.24
C ILE A 820 -17.66 1.68 51.33
N LEU A 821 -18.01 0.42 51.15
CA LEU A 821 -17.11 -0.69 50.91
C LEU A 821 -17.30 -1.13 49.46
N TRP A 822 -16.25 -1.14 48.64
CA TRP A 822 -16.35 -1.46 47.22
C TRP A 822 -15.32 -2.50 46.77
N LYS A 823 -15.60 -3.17 45.66
CA LYS A 823 -14.69 -4.12 44.99
C LYS A 823 -15.06 -4.28 43.52
N LEU A 824 -14.15 -4.85 42.74
CA LEU A 824 -14.46 -5.33 41.39
C LEU A 824 -14.81 -6.83 41.43
N GLU A 825 -15.88 -7.19 40.74
CA GLU A 825 -16.24 -8.58 40.47
C GLU A 825 -15.40 -9.13 39.29
N GLU A 826 -15.37 -10.46 39.09
CA GLU A 826 -14.49 -11.10 38.09
C GLU A 826 -14.72 -10.61 36.65
N ASP A 827 -15.93 -10.16 36.33
CA ASP A 827 -16.28 -9.64 35.00
C ASP A 827 -15.95 -8.14 34.83
N GLY A 828 -15.39 -7.51 35.87
CA GLY A 828 -15.07 -6.08 35.93
C GLY A 828 -16.25 -5.18 36.27
N SER A 829 -17.34 -5.72 36.81
CA SER A 829 -18.42 -4.93 37.41
C SER A 829 -18.00 -4.36 38.76
N LEU A 830 -18.32 -3.09 38.99
CA LEU A 830 -18.08 -2.39 40.25
C LEU A 830 -19.21 -2.70 41.23
N TYR A 831 -18.92 -3.42 42.30
CA TYR A 831 -19.83 -3.62 43.42
C TYR A 831 -19.47 -2.67 44.55
N TYR A 832 -20.46 -2.04 45.16
CA TYR A 832 -20.27 -1.35 46.44
C TYR A 832 -21.47 -1.48 47.36
N GLU A 833 -21.22 -1.36 48.65
CA GLU A 833 -22.23 -1.34 49.70
C GLU A 833 -21.96 -0.22 50.68
N ALA A 834 -23.02 0.32 51.28
CA ALA A 834 -22.89 1.28 52.36
C ALA A 834 -22.27 0.59 53.58
N ALA A 835 -21.32 1.24 54.26
CA ALA A 835 -20.64 0.66 55.42
C ALA A 835 -21.58 0.37 56.61
N ASP A 836 -22.75 1.00 56.62
CA ASP A 836 -23.84 0.76 57.59
C ASP A 836 -24.81 -0.37 57.16
N GLY A 837 -24.61 -0.97 55.98
CA GLY A 837 -25.46 -2.03 55.43
C GLY A 837 -26.82 -1.55 54.89
N SER A 838 -27.00 -0.25 54.69
CA SER A 838 -28.28 0.33 54.23
C SER A 838 -28.60 0.01 52.76
N MET A 839 -27.59 -0.21 51.93
CA MET A 839 -27.75 -0.50 50.51
C MET A 839 -26.54 -1.22 49.89
N ASN A 840 -26.76 -1.83 48.72
CA ASN A 840 -25.72 -2.29 47.81
C ASN A 840 -26.06 -1.95 46.37
N GLU A 841 -25.04 -1.73 45.55
CA GLU A 841 -25.19 -1.42 44.13
C GLU A 841 -24.10 -2.10 43.29
N ARG A 842 -24.48 -2.56 42.11
CA ARG A 842 -23.59 -3.06 41.06
C ARG A 842 -23.64 -2.14 39.85
N ILE A 843 -22.49 -1.82 39.28
CA ILE A 843 -22.36 -0.98 38.10
C ILE A 843 -21.49 -1.72 37.07
N THR A 844 -22.05 -1.96 35.90
CA THR A 844 -21.35 -2.57 34.76
C THR A 844 -21.16 -1.54 33.67
N MET A 845 -19.93 -1.40 33.17
CA MET A 845 -19.67 -0.62 31.96
C MET A 845 -20.22 -1.37 30.74
N THR A 846 -21.07 -0.71 29.95
CA THR A 846 -21.68 -1.29 28.75
C THR A 846 -21.03 -0.80 27.47
N ASP A 847 -20.56 0.45 27.43
CA ASP A 847 -19.90 1.04 26.27
C ASP A 847 -18.99 2.21 26.69
N THR A 848 -18.09 2.67 25.81
CA THR A 848 -17.22 3.81 26.06
C THR A 848 -16.74 4.45 24.76
N ASP A 849 -16.73 5.79 24.73
CA ASP A 849 -16.06 6.59 23.69
C ASP A 849 -14.62 6.97 24.11
N GLY A 850 -14.11 6.34 25.16
CA GLY A 850 -12.79 6.57 25.75
C GLY A 850 -12.67 7.77 26.69
N LEU A 851 -13.69 8.64 26.74
CA LEU A 851 -13.79 9.80 27.65
C LEU A 851 -14.87 9.56 28.69
N GLY A 852 -16.07 9.18 28.23
CA GLY A 852 -17.20 8.74 29.02
C GLY A 852 -17.38 7.22 29.01
N PHE A 853 -18.11 6.74 29.99
CA PHE A 853 -18.44 5.33 30.17
C PHE A 853 -19.94 5.19 30.33
N ALA A 854 -20.61 4.58 29.35
CA ALA A 854 -22.01 4.21 29.50
C ALA A 854 -22.10 3.04 30.49
N ILE A 855 -23.00 3.17 31.47
CA ILE A 855 -23.16 2.18 32.53
C ILE A 855 -24.58 1.65 32.60
N LYS A 856 -24.69 0.41 33.10
CA LYS A 856 -25.92 -0.20 33.59
C LYS A 856 -25.72 -0.56 35.05
N ALA A 857 -26.65 -0.18 35.89
CA ALA A 857 -26.54 -0.36 37.33
C ALA A 857 -27.75 -1.06 37.93
N PHE A 858 -27.51 -1.78 39.02
CA PHE A 858 -28.51 -2.41 39.86
C PHE A 858 -28.33 -1.98 41.30
N ASN A 859 -29.32 -1.27 41.84
CA ASN A 859 -29.34 -0.81 43.23
C ASN A 859 -30.33 -1.66 44.04
N HIS A 860 -29.97 -2.00 45.27
CA HIS A 860 -30.84 -2.61 46.25
C HIS A 860 -30.70 -1.90 47.60
N GLN A 861 -31.82 -1.50 48.18
CA GLN A 861 -31.85 -0.89 49.51
C GLN A 861 -32.56 -1.79 50.51
N THR A 862 -31.94 -1.93 51.68
CA THR A 862 -32.47 -2.76 52.78
C THR A 862 -33.89 -2.33 53.15
N ARG A 863 -34.17 -1.02 53.13
CA ARG A 863 -35.48 -0.47 53.49
C ARG A 863 -36.64 -0.98 52.61
N TRP A 864 -36.37 -1.29 51.35
CA TRP A 864 -37.40 -1.79 50.42
C TRP A 864 -37.91 -3.17 50.80
N THR A 865 -37.08 -3.97 51.48
CA THR A 865 -37.46 -5.29 52.00
C THR A 865 -38.12 -5.22 53.37
N THR A 866 -37.78 -4.20 54.17
CA THR A 866 -38.34 -4.04 55.52
C THR A 866 -39.66 -3.29 55.55
N ASP A 867 -39.95 -2.48 54.53
CA ASP A 867 -41.24 -1.81 54.37
C ASP A 867 -42.26 -2.74 53.69
N GLU A 868 -43.20 -3.25 54.49
CA GLU A 868 -44.24 -4.17 54.04
C GLU A 868 -45.16 -3.58 52.96
N THR A 869 -45.21 -2.25 52.80
CA THR A 869 -46.00 -1.59 51.76
C THR A 869 -45.32 -1.64 50.39
N LEU A 870 -43.99 -1.74 50.36
CA LEU A 870 -43.19 -1.77 49.14
C LEU A 870 -43.02 -3.19 48.59
N GLN A 871 -43.00 -4.22 49.44
CA GLN A 871 -42.98 -5.65 49.06
C GLN A 871 -41.80 -6.08 48.17
N PHE A 872 -40.58 -5.58 48.35
CA PHE A 872 -39.41 -6.07 47.59
C PHE A 872 -38.84 -7.34 48.24
N THR A 873 -38.34 -8.27 47.43
CA THR A 873 -37.47 -9.37 47.89
C THR A 873 -36.01 -8.92 47.98
N GLY A 874 -35.16 -9.73 48.60
CA GLY A 874 -33.72 -9.42 48.75
C GLY A 874 -32.92 -9.43 47.45
N ASP A 875 -33.50 -9.93 46.35
CA ASP A 875 -32.93 -9.95 45.00
C ASP A 875 -33.65 -8.99 44.03
N GLU A 876 -34.66 -8.25 44.51
CA GLU A 876 -35.39 -7.24 43.76
C GLU A 876 -34.87 -5.84 44.09
N GLY A 877 -34.77 -4.98 43.09
CA GLY A 877 -34.26 -3.64 43.23
C GLY A 877 -34.53 -2.79 41.99
N GLU A 878 -33.64 -1.83 41.77
CA GLU A 878 -33.71 -0.86 40.70
C GLU A 878 -32.65 -1.16 39.64
N ILE A 879 -33.07 -1.32 38.39
CA ILE A 879 -32.19 -1.17 37.24
C ILE A 879 -32.25 0.26 36.73
N TRP A 880 -31.10 0.89 36.52
CA TRP A 880 -30.97 2.21 35.91
C TRP A 880 -29.70 2.33 35.05
N SER A 881 -29.60 3.39 34.25
CA SER A 881 -28.47 3.63 33.35
C SER A 881 -28.08 5.10 33.30
N ASP A 882 -26.79 5.38 33.06
CA ASP A 882 -26.25 6.73 32.91
C ASP A 882 -24.93 6.70 32.12
N ILE A 883 -24.37 7.87 31.84
CA ILE A 883 -22.99 8.05 31.40
C ILE A 883 -22.20 8.60 32.57
N VAL A 884 -21.06 7.98 32.87
CA VAL A 884 -20.13 8.46 33.90
C VAL A 884 -18.80 8.90 33.29
N THR A 885 -18.14 9.85 33.95
CA THR A 885 -16.76 10.22 33.66
C THR A 885 -15.90 10.04 34.91
N LEU A 886 -14.57 9.99 34.75
CA LEU A 886 -13.65 9.84 35.87
C LEU A 886 -12.96 11.16 36.19
N ILE A 887 -13.12 11.61 37.43
CA ILE A 887 -12.40 12.76 37.99
C ILE A 887 -11.44 12.32 39.09
N ASP A 888 -10.55 13.22 39.52
CA ASP A 888 -9.71 12.93 40.68
C ASP A 888 -10.56 12.88 41.94
N ALA A 889 -10.32 11.89 42.80
CA ALA A 889 -10.99 11.75 44.08
C ALA A 889 -10.80 12.98 44.99
N SER A 890 -9.73 13.76 44.76
CA SER A 890 -9.43 15.03 45.42
C SER A 890 -10.21 16.23 44.86
N SER A 891 -10.74 16.11 43.64
CA SER A 891 -11.58 17.14 42.98
C SER A 891 -13.05 17.05 43.38
N VAL A 892 -13.46 15.97 44.05
CA VAL A 892 -14.80 15.84 44.64
C VAL A 892 -14.97 16.91 45.74
N PRO A 893 -16.04 17.72 45.71
CA PRO A 893 -16.27 18.73 46.74
C PRO A 893 -16.31 18.14 48.15
N ASN A 894 -15.67 18.83 49.10
CA ASN A 894 -15.83 18.51 50.52
C ASN A 894 -17.19 19.04 50.99
N VAL A 895 -18.13 18.14 51.18
CA VAL A 895 -19.49 18.47 51.64
C VAL A 895 -19.56 18.25 53.14
N VAL A 896 -20.01 19.26 53.87
CA VAL A 896 -20.47 19.09 55.25
C VAL A 896 -21.95 18.71 55.16
N PRO A 897 -22.36 17.52 55.61
CA PRO A 897 -23.77 17.12 55.58
C PRO A 897 -24.63 18.16 56.31
N ILE A 898 -25.75 18.57 55.70
CA ILE A 898 -26.73 19.39 56.41
C ILE A 898 -27.53 18.45 57.31
N GLU A 899 -27.23 18.46 58.62
CA GLU A 899 -27.96 17.65 59.59
C GLU A 899 -29.42 18.12 59.71
N PRO A 900 -30.39 17.20 59.85
CA PRO A 900 -31.77 17.56 60.15
C PRO A 900 -31.84 18.34 61.48
N PRO A 901 -32.74 19.34 61.61
CA PRO A 901 -32.81 20.18 62.80
C PRO A 901 -33.05 19.36 64.06
N ALA A 902 -32.29 19.68 65.12
CA ALA A 902 -32.13 18.90 66.36
C ALA A 902 -33.39 18.74 67.25
N ASN A 903 -34.59 19.05 66.76
CA ASN A 903 -35.84 19.05 67.54
C ASN A 903 -36.94 18.15 66.95
N SER A 904 -36.61 16.90 66.63
CA SER A 904 -37.62 15.84 66.55
C SER A 904 -37.23 14.71 67.51
N GLU A 905 -37.53 14.89 68.79
CA GLU A 905 -37.58 13.75 69.71
C GLU A 905 -38.59 12.72 69.16
N PRO A 906 -38.27 11.42 69.18
CA PRO A 906 -39.24 10.39 68.83
C PRO A 906 -40.42 10.46 69.81
N PRO A 907 -41.68 10.36 69.35
CA PRO A 907 -42.81 10.31 70.27
C PRO A 907 -42.64 9.06 71.16
N THR A 908 -42.61 9.28 72.47
CA THR A 908 -42.69 8.21 73.46
C THR A 908 -44.05 7.51 73.33
N GLU A 909 -44.04 6.19 73.53
CA GLU A 909 -45.07 5.21 73.18
C GLU A 909 -46.46 5.34 73.88
N GLU A 910 -46.88 6.50 74.40
CA GLU A 910 -48.10 6.60 75.23
C GLU A 910 -49.12 7.71 74.90
N GLU A 911 -49.02 8.42 73.77
CA GLU A 911 -50.11 9.32 73.35
C GLU A 911 -50.82 8.83 72.08
N GLN A 912 -52.05 8.35 72.25
CA GLN A 912 -52.98 8.13 71.12
C GLN A 912 -53.23 9.47 70.41
N PRO A 913 -53.14 9.52 69.07
CA PRO A 913 -53.48 10.73 68.33
C PRO A 913 -54.98 11.01 68.43
N ALA A 914 -55.35 12.28 68.57
CA ALA A 914 -56.74 12.71 68.42
C ALA A 914 -57.22 12.40 66.99
N GLU A 915 -58.45 11.89 66.85
CA GLU A 915 -59.07 11.62 65.54
C GLU A 915 -59.10 12.89 64.67
N GLY A 916 -58.30 12.89 63.60
CA GLY A 916 -58.38 13.89 62.52
C GLY A 916 -57.09 14.61 62.14
N GLU A 917 -55.97 14.40 62.84
CA GLU A 917 -54.67 14.98 62.43
C GLU A 917 -53.75 13.94 61.76
N PRO A 918 -53.09 14.27 60.63
CA PRO A 918 -52.06 13.41 60.08
C PRO A 918 -50.89 13.33 61.07
N ALA A 919 -50.38 12.12 61.32
CA ALA A 919 -49.18 11.91 62.11
C ALA A 919 -48.03 12.79 61.56
N PRO A 920 -47.20 13.40 62.41
CA PRO A 920 -46.03 14.12 61.93
C PRO A 920 -45.15 13.13 61.18
N GLN A 921 -45.04 13.32 59.87
CA GLN A 921 -44.06 12.62 59.06
C GLN A 921 -42.68 13.02 59.59
N GLY A 922 -41.94 12.06 60.14
CA GLY A 922 -40.50 12.20 60.28
C GLY A 922 -39.87 12.48 58.90
N PRO A 923 -38.66 13.05 58.84
CA PRO A 923 -38.04 13.40 57.56
C PRO A 923 -37.94 12.17 56.65
N PRO A 924 -38.20 12.31 55.34
CA PRO A 924 -38.05 11.19 54.40
C PRO A 924 -36.59 10.73 54.40
N ALA A 925 -36.37 9.42 54.50
CA ALA A 925 -35.09 8.83 54.12
C ALA A 925 -35.00 8.90 52.59
N GLY A 926 -34.25 9.88 52.08
CA GLY A 926 -33.90 9.99 50.67
C GLY A 926 -33.04 8.81 50.20
N THR A 927 -32.79 8.77 48.91
CA THR A 927 -32.04 7.71 48.25
C THR A 927 -31.26 8.31 47.09
N ILE A 928 -30.20 7.63 46.69
CA ILE A 928 -29.22 7.99 45.65
C ILE A 928 -29.76 8.74 44.41
N LEU A 929 -31.00 8.53 43.96
CA LEU A 929 -31.57 9.17 42.77
C LEU A 929 -32.67 10.22 43.04
N ASN A 930 -32.92 10.59 44.30
CA ASN A 930 -34.01 11.49 44.66
C ASN A 930 -33.67 12.78 45.42
N ASP A 931 -32.38 13.12 45.51
CA ASP A 931 -31.92 14.22 46.37
C ASP A 931 -31.69 15.56 45.65
N GLY A 932 -32.17 15.71 44.41
CA GLY A 932 -31.95 16.92 43.60
C GLY A 932 -33.07 17.98 43.57
N GLN A 933 -34.20 17.80 44.26
CA GLN A 933 -35.29 18.80 44.22
C GLN A 933 -35.57 19.41 45.60
N THR A 934 -34.79 20.45 45.90
CA THR A 934 -34.84 21.33 47.08
C THR A 934 -34.51 20.68 48.42
N CYS A 935 -33.38 21.08 49.00
CA CYS A 935 -33.09 20.84 50.41
C CYS A 935 -34.24 21.31 51.29
N ALA A 936 -34.94 20.38 51.95
CA ALA A 936 -35.98 20.74 52.92
C ALA A 936 -35.43 21.61 54.07
N PHE A 937 -34.12 21.55 54.33
CA PHE A 937 -33.43 22.25 55.41
C PHE A 937 -32.87 23.64 55.03
N LEU A 938 -32.77 23.99 53.74
CA LEU A 938 -32.25 25.30 53.32
C LEU A 938 -33.18 26.47 53.68
N ASN A 939 -34.49 26.22 53.81
CA ASN A 939 -35.49 27.26 54.11
C ASN A 939 -35.73 27.51 55.61
N GLN A 940 -35.09 26.76 56.52
CA GLN A 940 -35.34 26.88 57.97
C GLN A 940 -34.20 27.54 58.78
N GLN A 941 -33.05 27.85 58.17
CA GLN A 941 -31.95 28.55 58.85
C GLN A 941 -32.02 30.09 58.72
N GLY A 942 -33.11 30.62 58.18
CA GLY A 942 -33.32 32.04 57.94
C GLY A 942 -34.63 32.59 58.50
N GLU A 943 -34.88 32.41 59.81
CA GLU A 943 -35.71 33.32 60.62
C GLU A 943 -35.07 33.56 62.00
#